data_AF-A0A437RS24-F1
#
_entry.id   AF-A0A437RS24-F1
#
_cell.length_a   1.000
_cell.length_b   1.000
_cell.length_c   1.000
_cell.angle_alpha   90.00
_cell.angle_beta   90.00
_cell.angle_gamma   90.00
#
_symmetry.space_group_name_H-M   'P 1'
#
loop_
_entity.id
_entity.type
_entity.pdbx_description
1 polymer ?
#
loop_
_entity_poly.entity_id
_entity_poly.type
_entity_poly.pdbx_seq_one_letter_code
_entity_poly.pdbx_strand_id
1 'polypeptide(L)'
;MLFLLRDYVRRNHRLPRVLVLDNAKPYHGHELEYFCRLFGIELRFRSPGMPRGAAMVERTFGSIEEEVLSEMNGNTRIMKEGTRLVTKSVDPFRRAEWTLLAAYKAVERYLFEVRPNRVHPALGVTPNEFEARSKDLTGHREFRMFTLDENMMLMTCPHAKRATRKVIRGRGVNVNGIYYRHVALDRVRPKQSVEVRIEPYNASVVYVNVGDRWVAATGNSSRWLGQRTHYEVEFALRDQERIMKLNAKRDGVSVKSLKSKLTPLRPQDFDPRVATQQVEQCVLDRVIGATTAMPDVLTALQEQEAASGLIEQPTPAVEPAQPRPQLAPNSATPAAQRTAAPANDDVARSTFAARAVMLEGSFIRVDWPQAETTPLFGMRPRCEGTGNAESLFSYFLRVAHEHRLTPRNLVDAVLRDVIPLVPQLEAWRIGWGWDKDGGRDMLSGGRVTQKWVRVLSAATGQAGLEASTLIALSGHVSGDLIAPGDRVCLQCLAEDSARDTLPYGRLLWRLKAVTCCPVHRSRLVEPICGRGEAPVRAHFGRVKLAGVCNQCGSIGHRCFGSPSTEATFEEVWRAKQCQRMIGALPQIAAADPREVPRCIKRHCDRPGGLTSLALRSGATLSVLSRWINNPHARLSFDQLLDICGVEGMELATLLQGRLEASQEPGGSVEPSRVRRKVAPVDHQAVKAALEEATKSGESVTQVAERLRVDIATLARHKSLYAQVREATRQKQEAAMQARQDEAVHAAETVALRLARLNRPITHRNARKIGIASYPSEAPAAVLSMIRIGLGDQTLAYPPLAYRMGEPLLKKIEAAVQRISAATGGQQPRLPLQYR
;
A
#
# COMPACT_ATOMS: atom_id res chain seq x y z
N MET A 1 13.02 -24.77 7.59
CA MET A 1 12.89 -23.35 7.19
C MET A 1 12.45 -22.48 8.37
N LEU A 2 11.31 -22.77 9.02
CA LEU A 2 10.85 -22.02 10.21
C LEU A 2 11.90 -21.93 11.33
N PHE A 3 12.76 -22.93 11.48
CA PHE A 3 13.89 -22.91 12.42
C PHE A 3 14.97 -21.88 12.10
N LEU A 4 15.30 -21.70 10.82
CA LEU A 4 16.26 -20.67 10.40
C LEU A 4 15.72 -19.27 10.70
N LEU A 5 14.39 -19.09 10.63
CA LEU A 5 13.75 -17.84 11.01
C LEU A 5 13.83 -17.59 12.52
N ARG A 6 13.81 -18.63 13.38
CA ARG A 6 14.07 -18.47 14.82
C ARG A 6 15.47 -17.94 15.09
N ASP A 7 16.49 -18.54 14.47
CA ASP A 7 17.88 -18.08 14.65
C ASP A 7 18.10 -16.68 14.04
N TYR A 8 17.45 -16.39 12.90
CA TYR A 8 17.47 -15.06 12.30
C TYR A 8 16.89 -13.99 13.25
N VAL A 9 15.74 -14.27 13.87
CA VAL A 9 15.10 -13.38 14.84
C VAL A 9 15.94 -13.27 16.11
N ARG A 10 16.53 -14.37 16.59
CA ARG A 10 17.43 -14.38 17.75
C ARG A 10 18.64 -13.46 17.56
N ARG A 11 19.23 -13.44 16.36
CA ARG A 11 20.41 -12.61 16.04
C ARG A 11 20.09 -11.16 15.68
N ASN A 12 18.97 -10.93 14.99
CA ASN A 12 18.66 -9.62 14.39
C ASN A 12 17.49 -8.89 15.06
N HIS A 13 16.77 -9.55 15.96
CA HIS A 13 15.52 -9.06 16.57
C HIS A 13 14.50 -8.55 15.56
N ARG A 14 14.46 -9.17 14.36
CA ARG A 14 13.67 -8.71 13.20
C ARG A 14 13.22 -9.89 12.35
N LEU A 15 12.14 -9.69 11.60
CA LEU A 15 11.68 -10.61 10.55
C LEU A 15 11.99 -10.05 9.15
N PRO A 16 12.31 -10.91 8.17
CA PRO A 16 12.53 -10.48 6.80
C PRO A 16 11.21 -10.04 6.16
N ARG A 17 11.25 -9.01 5.30
CA ARG A 17 10.08 -8.58 4.51
C ARG A 17 9.82 -9.49 3.30
N VAL A 18 10.90 -10.00 2.70
CA VAL A 18 10.84 -10.86 1.51
C VAL A 18 11.73 -12.07 1.78
N LEU A 19 11.19 -13.26 1.57
CA LEU A 19 11.93 -14.53 1.65
C LEU A 19 11.99 -15.14 0.25
N VAL A 20 13.20 -15.27 -0.30
CA VAL A 20 13.43 -15.86 -1.62
C VAL A 20 13.92 -17.30 -1.44
N LEU A 21 13.13 -18.27 -1.90
CA LEU A 21 13.43 -19.70 -1.78
C LEU A 21 13.67 -20.36 -3.14
N ASP A 22 14.32 -21.52 -3.10
CA ASP A 22 14.32 -22.41 -4.27
C ASP A 22 12.92 -22.98 -4.50
N ASN A 23 12.60 -23.35 -5.74
CA ASN A 23 11.30 -23.93 -6.09
C ASN A 23 11.21 -25.43 -5.79
N ALA A 24 11.95 -25.91 -4.79
CA ALA A 24 11.93 -27.31 -4.39
C ALA A 24 10.65 -27.62 -3.62
N LYS A 25 10.09 -28.82 -3.84
CA LYS A 25 8.86 -29.31 -3.18
C LYS A 25 8.82 -29.12 -1.65
N PRO A 26 9.92 -29.30 -0.88
CA PRO A 26 9.90 -29.12 0.58
C PRO A 26 9.61 -27.68 1.04
N TYR A 27 9.71 -26.68 0.17
CA TYR A 27 9.46 -25.27 0.52
C TYR A 27 8.00 -24.83 0.29
N HIS A 28 7.18 -25.68 -0.32
CA HIS A 28 5.74 -25.46 -0.51
C HIS A 28 4.90 -26.00 0.67
N GLY A 29 5.42 -25.85 1.89
CA GLY A 29 4.78 -26.31 3.12
C GLY A 29 3.70 -25.33 3.60
N HIS A 30 2.54 -25.85 4.00
CA HIS A 30 1.42 -25.05 4.50
C HIS A 30 1.82 -24.17 5.70
N GLU A 31 2.62 -24.71 6.62
CA GLU A 31 3.04 -24.03 7.85
C GLU A 31 3.94 -22.82 7.54
N LEU A 32 4.81 -22.95 6.53
CA LEU A 32 5.68 -21.86 6.11
C LEU A 32 4.89 -20.75 5.42
N GLU A 33 3.97 -21.12 4.52
CA GLU A 33 3.10 -20.14 3.87
C GLU A 33 2.20 -19.41 4.88
N TYR A 34 1.62 -20.15 5.82
CA TYR A 34 0.76 -19.59 6.86
C TYR A 34 1.54 -18.62 7.75
N PHE A 35 2.74 -19.00 8.19
CA PHE A 35 3.64 -18.13 8.94
C PHE A 35 3.98 -16.85 8.16
N CYS A 36 4.38 -16.98 6.89
CA CYS A 36 4.72 -15.83 6.06
C CYS A 36 3.52 -14.89 5.86
N ARG A 37 2.32 -15.42 5.61
CA ARG A 37 1.10 -14.61 5.49
C ARG A 37 0.76 -13.87 6.78
N LEU A 38 0.85 -14.55 7.92
CA LEU A 38 0.53 -13.96 9.22
C LEU A 38 1.43 -12.76 9.54
N PHE A 39 2.72 -12.87 9.26
CA PHE A 39 3.71 -11.83 9.55
C PHE A 39 3.96 -10.86 8.39
N GLY A 40 3.18 -10.94 7.31
CA GLY A 40 3.31 -10.06 6.14
C GLY A 40 4.64 -10.22 5.39
N ILE A 41 5.21 -11.43 5.40
CA ILE A 41 6.43 -11.79 4.69
C ILE A 41 6.07 -12.22 3.27
N GLU A 42 6.64 -11.53 2.28
CA GLU A 42 6.46 -11.87 0.87
C GLU A 42 7.31 -13.09 0.51
N LEU A 43 6.66 -14.22 0.20
CA LEU A 43 7.33 -15.46 -0.19
C LEU A 43 7.51 -15.49 -1.71
N ARG A 44 8.76 -15.51 -2.18
CA ARG A 44 9.11 -15.58 -3.60
C ARG A 44 9.83 -16.88 -3.91
N PHE A 45 9.36 -17.60 -4.92
CA PHE A 45 10.04 -18.78 -5.45
C PHE A 45 10.80 -18.43 -6.73
N ARG A 46 11.98 -19.00 -6.89
CA ARG A 46 12.76 -18.88 -8.13
C ARG A 46 12.04 -19.58 -9.29
N SER A 47 12.00 -18.96 -10.47
CA SER A 47 11.38 -19.57 -11.65
C SER A 47 12.06 -20.91 -12.01
N PRO A 48 11.30 -21.96 -12.38
CA PRO A 48 11.88 -23.22 -12.85
C PRO A 48 12.82 -22.96 -14.04
N GLY A 49 14.07 -23.43 -13.97
CA GLY A 49 15.00 -23.43 -15.11
C GLY A 49 15.85 -22.16 -15.33
N MET A 50 15.84 -21.16 -14.44
CA MET A 50 16.77 -20.02 -14.53
C MET A 50 17.80 -20.02 -13.38
N PRO A 51 19.07 -20.41 -13.62
CA PRO A 51 20.10 -20.53 -12.57
C PRO A 51 20.64 -19.19 -12.02
N ARG A 52 20.24 -18.04 -12.57
CA ARG A 52 20.85 -16.73 -12.28
C ARG A 52 20.75 -16.27 -10.82
N GLY A 53 19.78 -16.78 -10.05
CA GLY A 53 19.56 -16.39 -8.65
C GLY A 53 20.38 -17.17 -7.61
N ALA A 54 21.07 -18.25 -7.99
CA ALA A 54 21.81 -19.11 -7.05
C ALA A 54 23.26 -18.63 -6.80
N ALA A 55 23.81 -17.83 -7.71
CA ALA A 55 25.23 -17.48 -7.75
C ALA A 55 25.78 -16.80 -6.48
N MET A 56 24.95 -16.13 -5.68
CA MET A 56 25.41 -15.51 -4.43
C MET A 56 25.56 -16.54 -3.30
N VAL A 57 24.64 -17.49 -3.23
CA VAL A 57 24.66 -18.58 -2.25
C VAL A 57 25.76 -19.57 -2.60
N GLU A 58 25.88 -19.95 -3.88
CA GLU A 58 26.94 -20.82 -4.38
C GLU A 58 28.34 -20.23 -4.14
N ARG A 59 28.53 -18.94 -4.40
CA ARG A 59 29.78 -18.25 -4.04
C ARG A 59 30.07 -18.29 -2.55
N THR A 60 29.04 -18.14 -1.71
CA THR A 60 29.21 -18.22 -0.25
C THR A 60 29.61 -19.63 0.18
N PHE A 61 29.02 -20.68 -0.39
CA PHE A 61 29.44 -22.05 -0.12
C PHE A 61 30.86 -22.35 -0.61
N GLY A 62 31.23 -21.84 -1.79
CA GLY A 62 32.61 -21.93 -2.29
C GLY A 62 33.62 -21.29 -1.34
N SER A 63 33.34 -20.07 -0.85
CA SER A 63 34.23 -19.41 0.13
C SER A 63 34.35 -20.18 1.44
N ILE A 64 33.28 -20.81 1.93
CA ILE A 64 33.36 -21.67 3.14
C ILE A 64 34.24 -22.89 2.86
N GLU A 65 34.10 -23.53 1.69
CA GLU A 65 34.88 -24.71 1.32
C GLU A 65 36.38 -24.40 1.13
N GLU A 66 36.70 -23.23 0.56
CA GLU A 66 38.06 -22.82 0.23
C GLU A 66 38.81 -22.11 1.36
N GLU A 67 38.11 -21.40 2.25
CA GLU A 67 38.76 -20.57 3.28
C GLU A 67 38.60 -21.12 4.70
N VAL A 68 37.66 -22.05 4.92
CA VAL A 68 37.40 -22.63 6.25
C VAL A 68 37.62 -24.13 6.23
N LEU A 69 36.92 -24.87 5.36
CA LEU A 69 36.98 -26.33 5.37
C LEU A 69 38.32 -26.89 4.88
N SER A 70 39.01 -26.18 3.98
CA SER A 70 40.37 -26.52 3.50
C SER A 70 41.43 -26.41 4.59
N GLU A 71 41.29 -25.46 5.51
CA GLU A 71 42.22 -25.19 6.61
C GLU A 71 41.95 -26.09 7.83
N MET A 72 40.80 -26.77 7.86
CA MET A 72 40.47 -27.72 8.93
C MET A 72 41.32 -29.00 8.81
N ASN A 73 42.14 -29.28 9.82
CA ASN A 73 42.83 -30.56 9.96
C ASN A 73 41.85 -31.75 9.86
N GLY A 74 42.19 -32.74 9.04
CA GLY A 74 41.35 -33.93 8.83
C GLY A 74 40.23 -33.75 7.81
N ASN A 75 40.24 -32.68 7.00
CA ASN A 75 39.28 -32.54 5.90
C ASN A 75 39.50 -33.60 4.80
N THR A 76 38.42 -33.99 4.13
CA THR A 76 38.43 -35.06 3.13
C THR A 76 38.61 -34.56 1.69
N ARG A 77 39.08 -33.33 1.47
CA ARG A 77 39.17 -32.74 0.12
C ARG A 77 40.17 -33.50 -0.76
N ILE A 78 41.29 -33.94 -0.17
CA ILE A 78 42.32 -34.77 -0.82
C ILE A 78 41.75 -36.10 -1.35
N MET A 79 40.71 -36.65 -0.70
CA MET A 79 40.07 -37.89 -1.14
C MET A 79 39.29 -37.75 -2.45
N LYS A 80 38.84 -36.54 -2.81
CA LYS A 80 38.15 -36.25 -4.09
C LYS A 80 39.12 -36.19 -5.27
N GLU A 81 40.28 -35.56 -5.08
CA GLU A 81 41.22 -35.24 -6.17
C GLU A 81 42.22 -36.38 -6.44
N GLY A 82 42.48 -37.26 -5.46
CA GLY A 82 43.27 -38.46 -5.71
C GLY A 82 43.44 -39.35 -4.48
N THR A 83 42.61 -40.39 -4.37
CA THR A 83 42.71 -41.42 -3.31
C THR A 83 44.06 -42.13 -3.28
N ARG A 84 44.80 -42.10 -4.41
CA ARG A 84 46.14 -42.68 -4.57
C ARG A 84 47.28 -41.82 -4.00
N LEU A 85 47.02 -40.55 -3.69
CA LEU A 85 47.99 -39.61 -3.09
C LEU A 85 47.93 -39.61 -1.55
N VAL A 86 47.00 -40.38 -0.97
CA VAL A 86 46.75 -40.43 0.48
C VAL A 86 47.72 -41.41 1.13
N THR A 87 48.75 -40.89 1.78
CA THR A 87 49.66 -41.68 2.62
C THR A 87 49.11 -41.79 4.04
N LYS A 88 49.59 -42.77 4.81
CA LYS A 88 49.17 -43.01 6.21
C LYS A 88 49.36 -41.77 7.12
N SER A 89 50.28 -40.87 6.78
CA SER A 89 50.54 -39.63 7.50
C SER A 89 49.57 -38.50 7.13
N VAL A 90 48.96 -38.52 5.93
CA VAL A 90 48.05 -37.48 5.40
C VAL A 90 46.59 -37.97 5.38
N ASP A 91 46.33 -39.17 5.89
CA ASP A 91 44.99 -39.77 6.02
C ASP A 91 44.05 -38.86 6.85
N PRO A 92 42.99 -38.31 6.24
CA PRO A 92 42.04 -37.41 6.90
C PRO A 92 41.39 -38.02 8.14
N PHE A 93 41.12 -39.34 8.13
CA PHE A 93 40.45 -40.02 9.23
C PHE A 93 41.34 -40.16 10.48
N ARG A 94 42.67 -40.08 10.31
CA ARG A 94 43.64 -40.10 11.42
C ARG A 94 43.93 -38.71 11.99
N ARG A 95 43.55 -37.66 11.26
CA ARG A 95 43.75 -36.25 11.62
C ARG A 95 42.44 -35.54 11.97
N ALA A 96 41.37 -36.29 12.21
CA ALA A 96 40.07 -35.75 12.58
C ALA A 96 40.11 -35.21 14.02
N GLU A 97 40.40 -33.92 14.17
CA GLU A 97 40.53 -33.22 15.46
C GLU A 97 39.29 -32.40 15.83
N TRP A 98 38.42 -32.11 14.85
CA TRP A 98 37.28 -31.21 15.03
C TRP A 98 36.04 -31.93 15.56
N THR A 99 35.55 -31.52 16.72
CA THR A 99 34.20 -31.85 17.20
C THR A 99 33.16 -31.03 16.43
N LEU A 100 31.91 -31.49 16.41
CA LEU A 100 30.82 -30.78 15.73
C LEU A 100 30.65 -29.34 16.26
N LEU A 101 30.79 -29.14 17.57
CA LEU A 101 30.71 -27.82 18.19
C LEU A 101 31.85 -26.90 17.73
N ALA A 102 33.09 -27.42 17.71
CA ALA A 102 34.25 -26.65 17.27
C ALA A 102 34.14 -26.27 15.79
N ALA A 103 33.73 -27.22 14.94
CA ALA A 103 33.49 -26.97 13.52
C ALA A 103 32.36 -25.93 13.31
N TYR A 104 31.25 -26.06 14.03
CA TYR A 104 30.15 -25.08 13.97
C TYR A 104 30.63 -23.68 14.36
N LYS A 105 31.36 -23.55 15.48
CA LYS A 105 31.89 -22.26 15.95
C LYS A 105 32.90 -21.66 14.98
N ALA A 106 33.72 -22.48 14.33
CA ALA A 106 34.64 -22.01 13.29
C ALA A 106 33.89 -21.42 12.09
N VAL A 107 32.85 -22.11 11.58
CA VAL A 107 32.01 -21.61 10.49
C VAL A 107 31.20 -20.38 10.92
N GLU A 108 30.64 -20.38 12.12
CA GLU A 108 29.88 -19.24 12.69
C GLU A 108 30.77 -17.99 12.77
N ARG A 109 31.97 -18.12 13.35
CA ARG A 109 32.96 -17.05 13.43
C ARG A 109 33.32 -16.53 12.05
N TYR A 110 33.57 -17.42 11.08
CA TYR A 110 33.87 -17.00 9.72
C TYR A 110 32.71 -16.20 9.10
N LEU A 111 31.48 -16.71 9.19
CA LEU A 111 30.31 -16.11 8.53
C LEU A 111 29.86 -14.80 9.15
N PHE A 112 29.99 -14.63 10.46
CA PHE A 112 29.42 -13.49 11.19
C PHE A 112 30.46 -12.50 11.73
N GLU A 113 31.71 -12.92 11.94
CA GLU A 113 32.77 -12.03 12.45
C GLU A 113 33.84 -11.72 11.40
N VAL A 114 34.30 -12.71 10.64
CA VAL A 114 35.42 -12.51 9.70
C VAL A 114 34.93 -11.94 8.36
N ARG A 115 33.98 -12.60 7.72
CA ARG A 115 33.51 -12.25 6.37
C ARG A 115 32.78 -10.91 6.29
N PRO A 116 31.87 -10.54 7.22
CA PRO A 116 31.16 -9.25 7.15
C PRO A 116 32.04 -8.03 7.43
N ASN A 117 33.25 -8.24 7.97
CA ASN A 117 34.26 -7.21 8.22
C ASN A 117 35.32 -7.12 7.12
N ARG A 118 35.21 -7.91 6.04
CA ARG A 118 36.05 -7.77 4.86
C ARG A 118 35.41 -6.83 3.85
N VAL A 119 36.24 -6.01 3.20
CA VAL A 119 35.77 -5.07 2.18
C VAL A 119 35.19 -5.85 1.01
N HIS A 120 33.92 -5.60 0.70
CA HIS A 120 33.25 -6.32 -0.38
C HIS A 120 33.57 -5.66 -1.75
N PRO A 121 34.06 -6.41 -2.76
CA PRO A 121 34.53 -5.85 -4.03
C PRO A 121 33.52 -4.96 -4.76
N ALA A 122 32.22 -5.29 -4.67
CA ALA A 122 31.16 -4.51 -5.31
C ALA A 122 30.64 -3.33 -4.46
N LEU A 123 30.85 -3.34 -3.14
CA LEU A 123 30.35 -2.28 -2.23
C LEU A 123 31.44 -1.25 -1.92
N GLY A 124 32.72 -1.62 -2.04
CA GLY A 124 33.86 -0.76 -1.67
C GLY A 124 34.02 -0.51 -0.17
N VAL A 125 33.12 -1.04 0.65
CA VAL A 125 33.09 -0.99 2.12
C VAL A 125 32.78 -2.37 2.67
N THR A 126 32.94 -2.57 3.98
CA THR A 126 32.53 -3.83 4.62
C THR A 126 31.00 -3.94 4.65
N PRO A 127 30.42 -5.16 4.54
CA PRO A 127 28.99 -5.37 4.71
C PRO A 127 28.41 -4.78 6.00
N ASN A 128 29.15 -4.87 7.12
CA ASN A 128 28.72 -4.30 8.40
C ASN A 128 28.64 -2.76 8.36
N GLU A 129 29.65 -2.09 7.79
CA GLU A 129 29.63 -0.63 7.59
C GLU A 129 28.51 -0.21 6.64
N PHE A 130 28.29 -0.96 5.56
CA PHE A 130 27.20 -0.70 4.63
C PHE A 130 25.83 -0.82 5.31
N GLU A 131 25.66 -1.83 6.17
CA GLU A 131 24.43 -2.02 6.93
C GLU A 131 24.22 -0.92 7.97
N ALA A 132 25.28 -0.52 8.70
CA ALA A 132 25.23 0.59 9.64
C ALA A 132 24.84 1.90 8.94
N ARG A 133 25.53 2.26 7.85
CA ARG A 133 25.20 3.44 7.04
C ARG A 133 23.78 3.36 6.47
N SER A 134 23.32 2.17 6.08
CA SER A 134 21.95 1.97 5.60
C SER A 134 20.93 2.18 6.72
N LYS A 135 21.22 1.76 7.96
CA LYS A 135 20.38 2.02 9.13
C LYS A 135 20.34 3.52 9.44
N ASP A 136 21.47 4.22 9.38
CA ASP A 136 21.52 5.67 9.58
C ASP A 136 20.70 6.44 8.53
N LEU A 137 20.78 6.01 7.27
CA LEU A 137 20.04 6.63 6.15
C LEU A 137 18.54 6.31 6.15
N THR A 138 18.14 5.13 6.64
CA THR A 138 16.73 4.66 6.57
C THR A 138 15.98 4.71 7.90
N GLY A 139 16.68 5.08 8.99
CA GLY A 139 16.15 5.16 10.34
C GLY A 139 16.16 3.81 11.09
N HIS A 140 16.40 3.89 12.40
CA HIS A 140 16.33 2.75 13.30
C HIS A 140 14.86 2.41 13.60
N ARG A 141 14.35 1.32 13.01
CA ARG A 141 12.97 0.84 13.21
C ARG A 141 12.84 0.02 14.50
N GLU A 142 13.18 0.63 15.63
CA GLU A 142 13.22 -0.03 16.95
C GLU A 142 11.83 -0.49 17.40
N PHE A 143 10.77 0.25 17.06
CA PHE A 143 9.38 -0.13 17.32
C PHE A 143 8.92 -1.38 16.54
N ARG A 144 9.72 -1.87 15.59
CA ARG A 144 9.44 -3.09 14.81
C ARG A 144 10.34 -4.25 15.22
N MET A 145 11.00 -4.14 16.37
CA MET A 145 11.75 -5.25 16.95
C MET A 145 10.80 -6.40 17.26
N PHE A 146 11.22 -7.60 16.89
CA PHE A 146 10.49 -8.83 17.07
C PHE A 146 11.26 -9.69 18.08
N THR A 147 10.64 -9.97 19.23
CA THR A 147 11.20 -10.85 20.24
C THR A 147 10.81 -12.30 19.97
N LEU A 148 11.66 -13.24 20.37
CA LEU A 148 11.31 -14.66 20.35
C LEU A 148 10.39 -14.95 21.56
N ASP A 149 9.12 -14.57 21.44
CA ASP A 149 8.09 -14.80 22.45
C ASP A 149 7.44 -16.18 22.30
N GLU A 150 6.60 -16.55 23.27
CA GLU A 150 5.90 -17.83 23.30
C GLU A 150 5.03 -18.06 22.05
N ASN A 151 4.40 -17.01 21.55
CA ASN A 151 3.58 -17.05 20.33
C ASN A 151 4.44 -17.37 19.11
N MET A 152 5.60 -16.74 18.99
CA MET A 152 6.55 -17.01 17.92
C MET A 152 7.04 -18.46 17.98
N MET A 153 7.32 -18.98 19.17
CA MET A 153 7.73 -20.36 19.35
C MET A 153 6.63 -21.31 18.88
N LEU A 154 5.39 -21.12 19.32
CA LEU A 154 4.24 -21.92 18.88
C LEU A 154 4.00 -21.86 17.36
N MET A 155 4.09 -20.67 16.78
CA MET A 155 3.81 -20.44 15.36
C MET A 155 4.86 -21.05 14.43
N THR A 156 6.09 -21.20 14.92
CA THR A 156 7.21 -21.83 14.21
C THR A 156 7.28 -23.35 14.43
N CYS A 157 6.46 -23.91 15.32
CA CYS A 157 6.32 -25.36 15.53
C CYS A 157 5.45 -26.01 14.43
N PRO A 158 5.96 -27.04 13.74
CA PRO A 158 5.19 -27.77 12.75
C PRO A 158 4.11 -28.63 13.39
N HIS A 159 3.06 -28.92 12.62
CA HIS A 159 2.07 -29.92 13.00
C HIS A 159 2.67 -31.33 13.02
N ALA A 160 2.09 -32.20 13.84
CA ALA A 160 2.37 -33.62 13.73
C ALA A 160 1.93 -34.16 12.36
N LYS A 161 2.50 -35.32 11.92
CA LYS A 161 2.12 -36.00 10.65
C LYS A 161 0.62 -36.08 10.40
N ARG A 162 -0.17 -36.17 11.47
CA ARG A 162 -1.60 -35.85 11.46
C ARG A 162 -1.79 -34.64 12.37
N ALA A 163 -2.30 -33.54 11.81
CA ALA A 163 -2.46 -32.27 12.52
C ALA A 163 -3.35 -32.39 13.76
N THR A 164 -4.28 -33.35 13.77
CA THR A 164 -5.14 -33.64 14.92
C THR A 164 -4.90 -35.04 15.49
N ARG A 165 -5.01 -35.16 16.83
CA ARG A 165 -4.86 -36.40 17.59
C ARG A 165 -6.04 -36.60 18.53
N LYS A 166 -6.49 -37.85 18.67
CA LYS A 166 -7.56 -38.21 19.60
C LYS A 166 -7.05 -38.14 21.04
N VAL A 167 -7.82 -37.54 21.93
CA VAL A 167 -7.54 -37.52 23.37
C VAL A 167 -7.95 -38.86 24.00
N ILE A 168 -7.01 -39.48 24.70
CA ILE A 168 -7.18 -40.73 25.45
C ILE A 168 -7.26 -40.38 26.93
N ARG A 169 -8.39 -40.70 27.56
CA ARG A 169 -8.64 -40.41 28.98
C ARG A 169 -7.53 -41.00 29.87
N GLY A 170 -6.95 -40.17 30.73
CA GLY A 170 -5.87 -40.54 31.66
C GLY A 170 -4.46 -40.67 31.05
N ARG A 171 -4.33 -40.76 29.72
CA ARG A 171 -3.02 -40.85 29.03
C ARG A 171 -2.68 -39.62 28.18
N GLY A 172 -3.67 -38.80 27.81
CA GLY A 172 -3.50 -37.60 27.00
C GLY A 172 -3.48 -37.89 25.49
N VAL A 173 -2.57 -37.29 24.73
CA VAL A 173 -2.48 -37.44 23.26
C VAL A 173 -1.29 -38.31 22.86
N ASN A 174 -1.46 -39.18 21.86
CA ASN A 174 -0.38 -40.00 21.32
C ASN A 174 0.23 -39.34 20.06
N VAL A 175 1.52 -39.04 20.12
CA VAL A 175 2.31 -38.57 18.97
C VAL A 175 3.49 -39.54 18.78
N ASN A 176 3.54 -40.20 17.61
CA ASN A 176 4.59 -41.14 17.24
C ASN A 176 4.88 -42.24 18.29
N GLY A 177 3.87 -42.73 19.02
CA GLY A 177 4.03 -43.79 20.03
C GLY A 177 4.27 -43.28 21.46
N ILE A 178 4.48 -41.97 21.63
CA ILE A 178 4.67 -41.33 22.94
C ILE A 178 3.37 -40.66 23.37
N TYR A 179 3.01 -40.82 24.64
CA TYR A 179 1.84 -40.19 25.25
C TYR A 179 2.24 -38.89 25.95
N TYR A 180 1.55 -37.79 25.63
CA TYR A 180 1.74 -36.47 26.22
C TYR A 180 0.50 -36.05 27.01
N ARG A 181 0.69 -35.61 28.25
CA ARG A 181 -0.38 -35.26 29.19
C ARG A 181 -0.29 -33.81 29.62
N HIS A 182 -1.46 -33.21 29.83
CA HIS A 182 -1.64 -31.90 30.45
C HIS A 182 -2.98 -31.88 31.18
N VAL A 183 -3.09 -31.14 32.30
CA VAL A 183 -4.31 -31.08 33.12
C VAL A 183 -5.51 -30.57 32.32
N ALA A 184 -5.29 -29.65 31.37
CA ALA A 184 -6.36 -29.13 30.51
C ALA A 184 -7.00 -30.22 29.62
N LEU A 185 -6.27 -31.30 29.30
CA LEU A 185 -6.82 -32.40 28.47
C LEU A 185 -7.87 -33.22 29.21
N ASP A 186 -7.91 -33.17 30.55
CA ASP A 186 -8.91 -33.87 31.34
C ASP A 186 -10.32 -33.22 31.19
N ARG A 187 -10.38 -31.96 30.72
CA ARG A 187 -11.63 -31.23 30.44
C ARG A 187 -12.20 -31.50 29.04
N VAL A 188 -11.46 -32.19 28.17
CA VAL A 188 -11.86 -32.48 26.78
C VAL A 188 -12.80 -33.69 26.73
N ARG A 189 -13.82 -33.64 25.87
CA ARG A 189 -14.78 -34.75 25.74
C ARG A 189 -14.07 -36.03 25.25
N PRO A 190 -14.48 -37.21 25.73
CA PRO A 190 -13.89 -38.48 25.29
C PRO A 190 -13.95 -38.64 23.76
N LYS A 191 -12.87 -39.13 23.14
CA LYS A 191 -12.73 -39.35 21.69
C LYS A 191 -12.71 -38.09 20.81
N GLN A 192 -12.74 -36.89 21.40
CA GLN A 192 -12.54 -35.65 20.66
C GLN A 192 -11.09 -35.55 20.16
N SER A 193 -10.93 -35.05 18.93
CA SER A 193 -9.62 -34.79 18.34
C SER A 193 -9.19 -33.35 18.63
N VAL A 194 -7.96 -33.18 19.06
CA VAL A 194 -7.33 -31.89 19.35
C VAL A 194 -6.17 -31.65 18.39
N GLU A 195 -5.90 -30.40 18.04
CA GLU A 195 -4.78 -30.02 17.20
C GLU A 195 -3.47 -30.12 17.97
N VAL A 196 -2.43 -30.67 17.34
CA VAL A 196 -1.13 -30.89 17.99
C VAL A 196 0.01 -30.38 17.11
N ARG A 197 0.83 -29.51 17.70
CA ARG A 197 2.11 -29.03 17.15
C ARG A 197 3.27 -29.59 17.96
N ILE A 198 4.37 -29.86 17.28
CA ILE A 198 5.55 -30.51 17.85
C ILE A 198 6.63 -29.46 18.11
N GLU A 199 7.22 -29.45 19.31
CA GLU A 199 8.45 -28.68 19.56
C GLU A 199 9.66 -29.45 19.01
N PRO A 200 10.37 -28.94 17.99
CA PRO A 200 11.37 -29.75 17.30
C PRO A 200 12.66 -29.92 18.10
N TYR A 201 13.01 -28.95 18.94
CA TYR A 201 14.21 -29.00 19.78
C TYR A 201 14.01 -29.65 21.15
N ASN A 202 12.78 -29.95 21.53
CA ASN A 202 12.47 -30.59 22.81
C ASN A 202 11.40 -31.66 22.63
N ALA A 203 11.82 -32.93 22.60
CA ALA A 203 10.94 -34.07 22.47
C ALA A 203 10.05 -34.31 23.70
N SER A 204 10.32 -33.65 24.83
CA SER A 204 9.49 -33.79 26.04
C SER A 204 8.17 -33.02 25.94
N VAL A 205 8.05 -32.09 25.00
CA VAL A 205 6.94 -31.14 24.93
C VAL A 205 6.26 -31.18 23.57
N VAL A 206 4.93 -31.19 23.59
CA VAL A 206 4.10 -30.90 22.42
C VAL A 206 3.07 -29.84 22.78
N TYR A 207 2.72 -28.98 21.83
CA TYR A 207 1.68 -27.98 22.03
C TYR A 207 0.35 -28.54 21.55
N VAL A 208 -0.65 -28.51 22.42
CA VAL A 208 -1.98 -29.05 22.16
C VAL A 208 -3.02 -27.95 22.27
N ASN A 209 -3.94 -27.87 21.31
CA ASN A 209 -5.02 -26.91 21.34
C ASN A 209 -6.23 -27.48 22.11
N VAL A 210 -6.60 -26.83 23.21
CA VAL A 210 -7.72 -27.20 24.09
C VAL A 210 -8.68 -26.01 24.22
N GLY A 211 -9.82 -26.07 23.51
CA GLY A 211 -10.75 -24.94 23.44
C GLY A 211 -10.16 -23.82 22.58
N ASP A 212 -10.06 -22.61 23.15
CA ASP A 212 -9.45 -21.43 22.51
C ASP A 212 -8.01 -21.17 23.00
N ARG A 213 -7.33 -22.19 23.57
CA ARG A 213 -6.01 -22.04 24.19
C ARG A 213 -5.04 -23.14 23.77
N TRP A 214 -3.80 -22.74 23.51
CA TRP A 214 -2.69 -23.67 23.34
C TRP A 214 -2.03 -23.94 24.68
N VAL A 215 -1.80 -25.21 24.97
CA VAL A 215 -1.15 -25.68 26.21
C VAL A 215 0.03 -26.58 25.86
N ALA A 216 1.10 -26.51 26.65
CA ALA A 216 2.24 -27.39 26.51
C ALA A 216 2.01 -28.69 27.29
N ALA A 217 1.85 -29.80 26.58
CA ALA A 217 1.70 -31.13 27.17
C ALA A 217 3.06 -31.82 27.28
N THR A 218 3.32 -32.43 28.43
CA THR A 218 4.58 -33.12 28.74
C THR A 218 4.46 -34.62 28.50
N GLY A 219 5.50 -35.23 27.94
CA GLY A 219 5.54 -36.68 27.69
C GLY A 219 5.59 -37.49 28.99
N ASN A 220 4.86 -38.62 29.04
CA ASN A 220 4.85 -39.53 30.21
C ASN A 220 6.23 -40.16 30.52
N SER A 221 7.16 -40.12 29.57
CA SER A 221 8.55 -40.62 29.71
C SER A 221 9.54 -39.46 29.64
N SER A 222 9.26 -38.34 30.33
CA SER A 222 10.08 -37.12 30.33
C SER A 222 11.57 -37.39 30.61
N ARG A 223 11.90 -38.35 31.48
CA ARG A 223 13.29 -38.78 31.76
C ARG A 223 14.08 -39.25 30.53
N TRP A 224 13.44 -39.87 29.55
CA TRP A 224 14.10 -40.33 28.31
C TRP A 224 14.00 -39.30 27.17
N LEU A 225 12.98 -38.45 27.22
CA LEU A 225 12.71 -37.40 26.22
C LEU A 225 13.44 -36.09 26.53
N GLY A 226 13.87 -35.91 27.78
CA GLY A 226 14.60 -34.74 28.25
C GLY A 226 15.90 -34.59 27.48
N GLN A 227 16.20 -33.36 27.07
CA GLN A 227 17.43 -33.00 26.37
C GLN A 227 17.62 -33.67 25.00
N ARG A 228 16.56 -34.19 24.39
CA ARG A 228 16.57 -34.75 23.02
C ARG A 228 15.67 -33.95 22.09
N THR A 229 16.04 -33.87 20.82
CA THR A 229 15.20 -33.29 19.78
C THR A 229 14.11 -34.27 19.35
N HIS A 230 12.97 -33.77 18.88
CA HIS A 230 11.88 -34.64 18.44
C HIS A 230 12.27 -35.47 17.20
N TYR A 231 13.19 -34.96 16.38
CA TYR A 231 13.72 -35.69 15.22
C TYR A 231 14.55 -36.92 15.63
N GLU A 232 15.42 -36.80 16.63
CA GLU A 232 16.24 -37.91 17.15
C GLU A 232 15.36 -39.03 17.72
N VAL A 233 14.35 -38.64 18.48
CA VAL A 233 13.38 -39.57 19.07
C VAL A 233 12.60 -40.30 17.97
N GLU A 234 12.14 -39.58 16.95
CA GLU A 234 11.44 -40.20 15.81
C GLU A 234 12.34 -41.17 15.04
N PHE A 235 13.62 -40.82 14.83
CA PHE A 235 14.57 -41.70 14.15
C PHE A 235 14.83 -42.97 14.96
N ALA A 236 15.07 -42.85 16.27
CA ALA A 236 15.28 -43.99 17.16
C ALA A 236 14.08 -44.95 17.16
N LEU A 237 12.85 -44.41 17.17
CA LEU A 237 11.62 -45.20 17.11
C LEU A 237 11.46 -45.93 15.77
N ARG A 238 11.78 -45.27 14.64
CA ARG A 238 11.75 -45.89 13.31
C ARG A 238 12.78 -47.01 13.17
N ASP A 239 13.97 -46.81 13.70
CA ASP A 239 15.02 -47.83 13.68
C ASP A 239 14.65 -49.03 14.55
N GLN A 240 14.10 -48.79 15.74
CA GLN A 240 13.49 -49.83 16.57
C GLN A 240 12.40 -50.60 15.81
N GLU A 241 11.45 -49.93 15.15
CA GLU A 241 10.41 -50.60 14.36
C GLU A 241 11.00 -51.44 13.21
N ARG A 242 12.05 -50.93 12.55
CA ARG A 242 12.75 -51.64 11.48
C ARG A 242 13.42 -52.89 12.02
N ILE A 243 14.14 -52.79 13.13
CA ILE A 243 14.82 -53.92 13.79
C ILE A 243 13.79 -54.90 14.34
N MET A 244 12.69 -54.45 14.95
CA MET A 244 11.59 -55.32 15.39
C MET A 244 11.00 -56.09 14.22
N LYS A 245 10.80 -55.47 13.06
CA LYS A 245 10.33 -56.14 11.84
C LYS A 245 11.35 -57.14 11.28
N LEU A 246 12.65 -56.82 11.36
CA LEU A 246 13.74 -57.71 10.95
C LEU A 246 13.90 -58.90 11.90
N ASN A 247 13.79 -58.67 13.21
CA ASN A 247 13.83 -59.69 14.25
C ASN A 247 12.56 -60.54 14.22
N ALA A 248 11.38 -59.97 14.01
CA ALA A 248 10.13 -60.73 13.81
C ALA A 248 10.17 -61.59 12.53
N LYS A 249 10.91 -61.16 11.50
CA LYS A 249 11.20 -61.98 10.32
C LYS A 249 12.25 -63.07 10.57
N ARG A 250 13.17 -62.88 11.53
CA ARG A 250 14.20 -63.87 11.93
C ARG A 250 13.66 -64.88 12.96
N ASP A 251 12.83 -64.45 13.90
CA ASP A 251 12.24 -65.23 15.00
C ASP A 251 10.84 -65.77 14.62
N GLY A 252 10.77 -66.48 13.50
CA GLY A 252 9.72 -67.48 13.36
C GLY A 252 9.94 -68.54 14.43
N VAL A 253 9.22 -68.45 15.56
CA VAL A 253 9.11 -69.40 16.70
C VAL A 253 9.79 -68.90 18.00
N SER A 254 9.04 -68.14 18.82
CA SER A 254 8.80 -68.41 20.26
C SER A 254 8.24 -67.19 21.00
N VAL A 255 7.08 -67.37 21.64
CA VAL A 255 6.34 -66.35 22.43
C VAL A 255 7.05 -66.01 23.76
N LYS A 256 8.09 -66.76 24.16
CA LYS A 256 8.85 -66.51 25.42
C LYS A 256 9.89 -65.38 25.33
N SER A 257 10.30 -64.97 24.13
CA SER A 257 11.31 -63.90 23.94
C SER A 257 10.75 -62.48 24.18
N LEU A 258 9.42 -62.31 24.15
CA LEU A 258 8.75 -61.00 24.21
C LEU A 258 8.81 -60.28 25.56
N LYS A 259 9.11 -60.98 26.67
CA LYS A 259 9.13 -60.39 28.01
C LYS A 259 10.50 -59.99 28.55
N SER A 260 11.62 -60.40 27.92
CA SER A 260 12.95 -60.18 28.50
C SER A 260 13.76 -59.01 27.92
N LYS A 261 13.23 -58.20 26.99
CA LYS A 261 13.98 -57.05 26.42
C LYS A 261 13.13 -55.79 26.29
N LEU A 262 12.58 -55.32 27.40
CA LEU A 262 12.10 -53.94 27.55
C LEU A 262 13.20 -52.97 28.00
N THR A 263 14.44 -53.22 27.61
CA THR A 263 15.47 -52.17 27.62
C THR A 263 15.35 -51.47 26.27
N PRO A 264 15.05 -50.16 26.23
CA PRO A 264 15.02 -49.43 24.96
C PRO A 264 16.40 -49.58 24.32
N LEU A 265 16.45 -50.31 23.20
CA LEU A 265 17.64 -50.42 22.37
C LEU A 265 17.92 -49.04 21.79
N ARG A 266 18.86 -48.30 22.38
CA ARG A 266 19.25 -46.98 21.90
C ARG A 266 20.20 -47.19 20.73
N PRO A 267 20.15 -46.37 19.66
CA PRO A 267 21.20 -46.37 18.63
C PRO A 267 22.61 -46.27 19.23
N GLN A 268 22.70 -45.62 20.39
CA GLN A 268 23.87 -45.43 21.25
C GLN A 268 24.43 -46.74 21.84
N ASP A 269 23.59 -47.77 21.97
CA ASP A 269 23.95 -49.09 22.54
C ASP A 269 24.57 -50.04 21.49
N PHE A 270 24.53 -49.68 20.20
CA PHE A 270 25.01 -50.52 19.09
C PHE A 270 26.10 -49.87 18.24
N ASP A 271 26.22 -48.54 18.25
CA ASP A 271 27.33 -47.79 17.64
C ASP A 271 27.78 -46.65 18.58
N PRO A 272 28.91 -46.82 19.30
CA PRO A 272 29.47 -45.78 20.18
C PRO A 272 29.68 -44.44 19.47
N ARG A 273 29.96 -44.44 18.16
CA ARG A 273 30.16 -43.22 17.36
C ARG A 273 28.87 -42.41 17.23
N VAL A 274 27.73 -43.08 17.07
CA VAL A 274 26.42 -42.42 16.98
C VAL A 274 26.03 -41.81 18.32
N ALA A 275 26.39 -42.45 19.43
CA ALA A 275 26.21 -41.89 20.77
C ALA A 275 26.98 -40.57 20.94
N THR A 276 28.26 -40.57 20.58
CA THR A 276 29.10 -39.37 20.65
C THR A 276 28.57 -38.25 19.76
N GLN A 277 28.16 -38.55 18.52
CA GLN A 277 27.59 -37.55 17.59
C GLN A 277 26.29 -36.93 18.10
N GLN A 278 25.40 -37.72 18.72
CA GLN A 278 24.16 -37.21 19.30
C GLN A 278 24.41 -36.33 20.53
N VAL A 279 25.37 -36.71 21.38
CA VAL A 279 25.77 -35.87 22.53
C VAL A 279 26.35 -34.55 22.06
N GLU A 280 27.21 -34.55 21.04
CA GLU A 280 27.76 -33.31 20.47
C GLU A 280 26.68 -32.41 19.86
N GLN A 281 25.69 -32.99 19.16
CA GLN A 281 24.55 -32.26 18.61
C GLN A 281 23.70 -31.63 19.73
N CYS A 282 23.42 -32.37 20.80
CA CYS A 282 22.67 -31.86 21.97
C CYS A 282 23.41 -30.69 22.65
N VAL A 283 24.73 -30.79 22.79
CA VAL A 283 25.56 -29.71 23.34
C VAL A 283 25.50 -28.47 22.43
N LEU A 284 25.57 -28.67 21.11
CA LEU A 284 25.47 -27.58 20.14
C LEU A 284 24.12 -26.86 20.23
N ASP A 285 23.02 -27.60 20.22
CA ASP A 285 21.67 -27.03 20.28
C ASP A 285 21.40 -26.29 21.60
N ARG A 286 22.03 -26.71 22.70
CA ARG A 286 22.03 -25.98 23.98
C ARG A 286 22.83 -24.68 23.89
N VAL A 287 24.05 -24.71 23.36
CA VAL A 287 24.92 -23.52 23.25
C VAL A 287 24.31 -22.44 22.35
N ILE A 288 23.55 -22.81 21.32
CA ILE A 288 22.85 -21.87 20.43
C ILE A 288 21.56 -21.31 21.06
N GLY A 289 21.09 -21.88 22.17
CA GLY A 289 19.84 -21.50 22.83
C GLY A 289 18.59 -21.95 22.06
N ALA A 290 18.70 -23.01 21.27
CA ALA A 290 17.61 -23.53 20.44
C ALA A 290 16.65 -24.46 21.21
N THR A 291 17.06 -24.97 22.37
CA THR A 291 16.33 -25.96 23.20
C THR A 291 15.28 -25.37 24.15
N THR A 292 15.04 -24.05 24.08
CA THR A 292 14.04 -23.37 24.90
C THR A 292 12.63 -23.80 24.47
N ALA A 293 11.82 -24.34 25.39
CA ALA A 293 10.36 -24.45 25.26
C ALA A 293 9.69 -23.25 25.99
N MET A 294 8.37 -23.07 25.91
CA MET A 294 7.69 -21.96 26.63
C MET A 294 8.16 -21.87 28.11
N PRO A 295 8.46 -20.66 28.63
CA PRO A 295 9.04 -20.41 29.96
C PRO A 295 8.41 -21.19 31.12
N ASP A 296 7.07 -21.24 31.19
CA ASP A 296 6.33 -21.91 32.28
C ASP A 296 6.60 -23.43 32.39
N VAL A 297 7.11 -24.05 31.32
CA VAL A 297 7.39 -25.49 31.25
C VAL A 297 8.83 -25.81 31.66
N LEU A 298 9.76 -24.87 31.44
CA LEU A 298 11.17 -25.02 31.83
C LEU A 298 11.31 -25.09 33.36
N THR A 299 10.59 -24.24 34.08
CA THR A 299 10.59 -24.23 35.55
C THR A 299 10.04 -25.55 36.10
N ALA A 300 8.91 -26.04 35.57
CA ALA A 300 8.30 -27.30 36.00
C ALA A 300 9.15 -28.54 35.65
N LEU A 301 9.87 -28.54 34.52
CA LEU A 301 10.77 -29.63 34.14
C LEU A 301 12.07 -29.60 34.95
N GLN A 302 12.63 -28.42 35.23
CA GLN A 302 13.81 -28.25 36.08
C GLN A 302 13.54 -28.66 37.53
N GLU A 303 12.34 -28.34 38.06
CA GLU A 303 11.90 -28.78 39.38
C GLU A 303 11.71 -30.31 39.46
N GLN A 304 11.21 -30.95 38.38
CA GLN A 304 11.09 -32.41 38.30
C GLN A 304 12.45 -33.13 38.13
N GLU A 305 13.40 -32.53 37.40
CA GLU A 305 14.76 -33.05 37.27
C GLU A 305 15.53 -32.93 38.61
N ALA A 306 15.41 -31.80 39.30
CA ALA A 306 16.02 -31.54 40.61
C ALA A 306 15.46 -32.42 41.73
N ALA A 307 14.15 -32.72 41.73
CA ALA A 307 13.51 -33.60 42.70
C ALA A 307 13.92 -35.09 42.58
N SER A 308 14.57 -35.47 41.46
CA SER A 308 14.88 -36.87 41.15
C SER A 308 16.31 -37.32 41.55
N GLY A 309 17.09 -36.42 42.15
CA GLY A 309 18.22 -36.77 43.02
C GLY A 309 19.32 -37.64 42.43
N LEU A 310 19.78 -37.41 41.20
CA LEU A 310 21.05 -37.94 40.68
C LEU A 310 21.63 -36.98 39.62
N ILE A 311 22.45 -36.02 40.06
CA ILE A 311 23.41 -35.35 39.19
C ILE A 311 24.69 -36.20 39.25
N GLU A 312 24.79 -37.23 38.43
CA GLU A 312 26.12 -37.63 37.98
C GLU A 312 26.46 -36.68 36.83
N GLN A 313 27.29 -35.69 37.13
CA GLN A 313 28.05 -35.02 36.08
C GLN A 313 28.82 -36.13 35.35
N PRO A 314 28.80 -36.20 34.00
CA PRO A 314 29.74 -37.04 33.31
C PRO A 314 31.12 -36.48 33.61
N THR A 315 31.87 -37.15 34.48
CA THR A 315 33.33 -37.00 34.52
C THR A 315 33.82 -37.19 33.08
N PRO A 316 34.55 -36.23 32.50
CA PRO A 316 35.12 -36.39 31.18
C PRO A 316 36.18 -37.49 31.28
N ALA A 317 35.81 -38.72 30.92
CA ALA A 317 36.74 -39.82 30.74
C ALA A 317 37.44 -39.67 29.38
N VAL A 318 38.19 -38.59 29.22
CA VAL A 318 39.29 -38.49 28.26
C VAL A 318 40.37 -37.71 28.99
N GLU A 319 41.36 -38.42 29.54
CA GLU A 319 42.60 -37.79 29.96
C GLU A 319 43.15 -37.00 28.76
N PRO A 320 43.38 -35.68 28.87
CA PRO A 320 44.03 -34.93 27.82
C PRO A 320 45.43 -35.54 27.62
N ALA A 321 45.69 -36.04 26.42
CA ALA A 321 47.02 -36.45 26.03
C ALA A 321 47.98 -35.29 26.32
N GLN A 322 48.97 -35.55 27.18
CA GLN A 322 49.95 -34.54 27.58
C GLN A 322 50.58 -33.90 26.33
N PRO A 323 50.62 -32.56 26.23
CA PRO A 323 51.29 -31.91 25.13
C PRO A 323 52.78 -32.23 25.17
N ARG A 324 53.29 -32.82 24.08
CA ARG A 324 54.74 -32.91 23.85
C ARG A 324 55.32 -31.49 23.73
N PRO A 325 56.55 -31.24 24.21
CA PRO A 325 57.13 -29.90 24.25
C PRO A 325 57.29 -29.36 22.83
N GLN A 326 56.68 -28.21 22.54
CA GLN A 326 56.96 -27.44 21.33
C GLN A 326 58.22 -26.60 21.55
N LEU A 327 59.17 -26.73 20.62
CA LEU A 327 60.33 -25.86 20.50
C LEU A 327 59.88 -24.41 20.27
N ALA A 328 60.50 -23.49 21.01
CA ALA A 328 60.28 -22.06 20.91
C ALA A 328 60.75 -21.48 19.56
N PRO A 329 60.04 -20.47 19.04
CA PRO A 329 60.65 -19.43 18.23
C PRO A 329 60.78 -18.12 19.03
N ASN A 330 61.98 -17.56 18.92
CA ASN A 330 62.44 -16.30 19.50
C ASN A 330 61.74 -15.07 18.89
N SER A 331 61.69 -14.00 19.72
CA SER A 331 61.81 -12.56 19.37
C SER A 331 60.71 -11.92 18.50
N ALA A 332 60.24 -10.68 18.68
CA ALA A 332 60.45 -9.61 19.64
C ALA A 332 59.45 -8.46 19.28
N THR A 333 58.63 -8.03 20.27
CA THR A 333 58.23 -6.65 20.65
C THR A 333 57.82 -5.55 19.64
N PRO A 334 57.20 -4.42 20.08
CA PRO A 334 56.17 -4.22 21.11
C PRO A 334 54.90 -3.49 20.58
N ALA A 335 53.83 -3.60 21.39
CA ALA A 335 52.60 -2.84 21.30
C ALA A 335 52.79 -1.34 21.60
N ALA A 336 52.08 -0.49 20.86
CA ALA A 336 51.86 0.91 21.20
C ALA A 336 50.44 1.08 21.77
N GLN A 337 50.39 1.52 23.02
CA GLN A 337 49.22 1.93 23.78
C GLN A 337 48.60 3.20 23.17
N ARG A 338 47.27 3.27 23.06
CA ARG A 338 46.51 4.53 23.05
C ARG A 338 45.22 4.39 23.85
N THR A 339 45.34 4.75 25.13
CA THR A 339 44.47 5.65 25.92
C THR A 339 42.97 5.70 25.56
N ALA A 340 42.17 5.14 26.46
CA ALA A 340 40.75 5.47 26.63
C ALA A 340 40.61 6.81 27.37
N ALA A 341 39.66 7.64 26.95
CA ALA A 341 39.13 8.79 27.70
C ALA A 341 37.59 8.81 27.55
N PRO A 342 36.86 9.33 28.55
CA PRO A 342 35.52 8.87 28.90
C PRO A 342 34.41 9.60 28.14
N ALA A 343 33.30 8.89 27.90
CA ALA A 343 32.06 9.48 27.43
C ALA A 343 31.32 10.14 28.60
N ASN A 344 31.06 11.44 28.48
CA ASN A 344 30.08 12.16 29.29
C ASN A 344 28.68 11.70 28.89
N ASP A 345 27.99 11.01 29.79
CA ASP A 345 26.54 10.88 29.81
C ASP A 345 25.95 12.16 30.41
N ASP A 346 25.07 12.85 29.66
CA ASP A 346 23.96 13.64 30.21
C ASP A 346 23.17 14.32 29.07
N VAL A 347 22.12 13.66 28.56
CA VAL A 347 20.86 14.35 28.14
C VAL A 347 19.68 13.36 28.23
N ALA A 348 18.93 13.47 29.32
CA ALA A 348 17.48 13.32 29.46
C ALA A 348 16.75 12.28 28.57
N ARG A 349 16.62 11.05 29.08
CA ARG A 349 15.49 10.16 28.72
C ARG A 349 14.27 10.54 29.55
N SER A 350 13.27 11.12 28.90
CA SER A 350 11.92 11.25 29.47
C SER A 350 11.31 9.86 29.63
N THR A 351 11.24 9.40 30.87
CA THR A 351 10.54 8.19 31.27
C THR A 351 9.03 8.39 31.16
N PHE A 352 8.40 7.82 30.13
CA PHE A 352 6.99 7.44 30.21
C PHE A 352 6.92 6.04 30.86
N ALA A 353 6.84 6.03 32.18
CA ALA A 353 6.61 4.82 32.96
C ALA A 353 5.14 4.39 32.80
N ALA A 354 4.90 3.35 32.00
CA ALA A 354 3.67 2.58 32.11
C ALA A 354 3.79 1.68 33.35
N ARG A 355 3.02 1.99 34.40
CA ARG A 355 2.84 1.14 35.59
C ARG A 355 2.38 -0.25 35.15
N ALA A 356 3.26 -1.24 35.24
CA ALA A 356 2.87 -2.64 35.21
C ALA A 356 2.20 -2.98 36.54
N VAL A 357 0.87 -3.13 36.53
CA VAL A 357 0.14 -3.79 37.61
C VAL A 357 0.18 -5.29 37.29
N MET A 358 0.94 -6.04 38.09
CA MET A 358 0.86 -7.50 38.11
C MET A 358 -0.48 -7.92 38.71
N LEU A 359 -1.29 -8.61 37.92
CA LEU A 359 -2.39 -9.46 38.39
C LEU A 359 -2.35 -10.78 37.62
N GLU A 360 -2.51 -11.86 38.37
CA GLU A 360 -2.35 -13.26 38.01
C GLU A 360 -3.02 -13.66 36.69
N GLY A 361 -2.26 -14.34 35.82
CA GLY A 361 -2.78 -15.37 34.89
C GLY A 361 -3.87 -14.96 33.88
N SER A 362 -4.17 -13.67 33.73
CA SER A 362 -5.11 -13.17 32.75
C SER A 362 -4.40 -12.84 31.45
N PHE A 363 -4.87 -13.42 30.34
CA PHE A 363 -4.68 -12.85 29.02
C PHE A 363 -5.18 -11.41 29.06
N ILE A 364 -4.29 -10.45 29.28
CA ILE A 364 -4.50 -9.14 28.70
C ILE A 364 -4.46 -9.44 27.21
N ARG A 365 -5.62 -9.41 26.56
CA ARG A 365 -5.67 -9.03 25.17
C ARG A 365 -5.01 -7.66 25.18
N VAL A 366 -3.69 -7.63 25.02
CA VAL A 366 -3.00 -6.41 24.66
C VAL A 366 -3.53 -6.24 23.27
N ASP A 367 -4.63 -5.51 23.16
CA ASP A 367 -4.90 -4.72 21.99
C ASP A 367 -3.69 -3.79 21.89
N TRP A 368 -2.57 -4.34 21.41
CA TRP A 368 -1.69 -3.60 20.54
C TRP A 368 -2.69 -2.93 19.61
N PRO A 369 -2.72 -1.59 19.50
CA PRO A 369 -3.39 -1.01 18.38
C PRO A 369 -2.81 -1.78 17.20
N GLN A 370 -3.61 -2.64 16.57
CA GLN A 370 -3.30 -3.10 15.24
C GLN A 370 -3.31 -1.79 14.48
N ALA A 371 -2.15 -1.14 14.40
CA ALA A 371 -1.93 -0.11 13.44
C ALA A 371 -2.13 -0.87 12.14
N GLU A 372 -3.35 -0.82 11.61
CA GLU A 372 -3.70 -1.38 10.32
C GLU A 372 -2.56 -0.98 9.40
N THR A 373 -1.79 -1.95 8.92
CA THR A 373 -0.59 -1.63 8.17
C THR A 373 -1.06 -1.00 6.88
N THR A 374 -0.99 0.32 6.81
CA THR A 374 -1.41 1.07 5.65
C THR A 374 -0.30 1.05 4.61
N PRO A 375 -0.61 0.99 3.31
CA PRO A 375 0.40 0.94 2.26
C PRO A 375 1.26 2.20 2.18
N LEU A 376 0.72 3.33 2.62
CA LEU A 376 1.39 4.62 2.74
C LEU A 376 1.53 4.98 4.22
N PHE A 377 2.59 5.71 4.57
CA PHE A 377 2.75 6.19 5.94
C PHE A 377 1.86 7.40 6.15
N GLY A 378 1.30 7.47 7.34
CA GLY A 378 0.39 8.53 7.71
C GLY A 378 1.09 9.87 7.88
N MET A 379 0.66 10.86 7.12
CA MET A 379 1.02 12.26 7.32
C MET A 379 -0.22 13.08 7.57
N ARG A 380 -0.17 14.00 8.54
CA ARG A 380 -1.26 14.96 8.74
C ARG A 380 -1.24 16.07 7.67
N PRO A 381 -2.39 16.59 7.24
CA PRO A 381 -2.45 17.82 6.47
C PRO A 381 -1.78 18.98 7.21
N ARG A 382 -1.10 19.88 6.49
CA ARG A 382 -0.51 21.06 7.13
C ARG A 382 -1.60 22.02 7.59
N CYS A 383 -1.38 22.66 8.74
CA CYS A 383 -2.28 23.68 9.28
C CYS A 383 -3.74 23.21 9.45
N GLU A 384 -3.94 21.92 9.72
CA GLU A 384 -5.25 21.32 9.99
C GLU A 384 -5.99 22.07 11.11
N GLY A 385 -7.29 22.27 10.95
CA GLY A 385 -8.12 23.03 11.91
C GLY A 385 -7.91 24.56 11.87
N THR A 386 -7.11 25.07 10.93
CA THR A 386 -6.92 26.51 10.74
C THR A 386 -7.46 26.96 9.38
N GLY A 387 -7.67 28.27 9.21
CA GLY A 387 -8.08 28.83 7.92
C GLY A 387 -7.05 28.72 6.79
N ASN A 388 -5.83 28.29 7.11
CA ASN A 388 -4.75 28.06 6.15
C ASN A 388 -4.50 26.55 5.92
N ALA A 389 -5.48 25.70 6.25
CA ALA A 389 -5.36 24.25 6.05
C ALA A 389 -4.94 23.87 4.62
N GLU A 390 -4.11 22.85 4.52
CA GLU A 390 -3.68 22.26 3.25
C GLU A 390 -4.87 21.63 2.52
N SER A 391 -4.96 21.86 1.20
CA SER A 391 -5.96 21.21 0.35
C SER A 391 -5.65 19.73 0.15
N LEU A 392 -6.69 18.90 -0.03
CA LEU A 392 -6.51 17.45 -0.24
C LEU A 392 -5.63 17.14 -1.45
N PHE A 393 -5.69 17.97 -2.50
CA PHE A 393 -4.84 17.83 -3.67
C PHE A 393 -3.35 18.13 -3.35
N SER A 394 -3.05 19.21 -2.62
CA SER A 394 -1.69 19.49 -2.15
C SER A 394 -1.17 18.37 -1.25
N TYR A 395 -2.01 17.91 -0.32
CA TYR A 395 -1.71 16.78 0.56
C TYR A 395 -1.34 15.53 -0.23
N PHE A 396 -2.17 15.17 -1.22
CA PHE A 396 -1.93 14.03 -2.11
C PHE A 396 -0.59 14.14 -2.88
N LEU A 397 -0.27 15.32 -3.41
CA LEU A 397 1.02 15.55 -4.10
C LEU A 397 2.20 15.38 -3.15
N ARG A 398 2.06 15.89 -1.92
CA ARG A 398 3.07 15.75 -0.87
C ARG A 398 3.25 14.29 -0.44
N VAL A 399 2.15 13.54 -0.26
CA VAL A 399 2.18 12.09 -0.02
C VAL A 399 2.95 11.36 -1.10
N ALA A 400 2.64 11.62 -2.37
CA ALA A 400 3.38 11.01 -3.47
C ALA A 400 4.88 11.35 -3.42
N HIS A 401 5.23 12.62 -3.17
CA HIS A 401 6.62 13.07 -3.12
C HIS A 401 7.43 12.42 -1.99
N GLU A 402 6.88 12.39 -0.78
CA GLU A 402 7.53 11.83 0.41
C GLU A 402 7.70 10.30 0.28
N HIS A 403 6.81 9.65 -0.46
CA HIS A 403 6.93 8.25 -0.84
C HIS A 403 7.83 7.99 -2.06
N ARG A 404 8.45 9.02 -2.64
CA ARG A 404 9.26 8.94 -3.87
C ARG A 404 8.50 8.34 -5.05
N LEU A 405 7.19 8.57 -5.11
CA LEU A 405 6.31 8.15 -6.19
C LEU A 405 5.89 9.34 -7.03
N THR A 406 5.69 9.11 -8.33
CA THR A 406 4.95 10.08 -9.13
C THR A 406 3.48 10.05 -8.72
N PRO A 407 2.75 11.18 -8.79
CA PRO A 407 1.32 11.21 -8.54
C PRO A 407 0.53 10.14 -9.33
N ARG A 408 0.97 9.87 -10.56
CA ARG A 408 0.40 8.82 -11.41
C ARG A 408 0.66 7.42 -10.86
N ASN A 409 1.87 7.11 -10.42
CA ASN A 409 2.20 5.81 -9.83
C ASN A 409 1.48 5.58 -8.50
N LEU A 410 1.26 6.62 -7.70
CA LEU A 410 0.43 6.51 -6.49
C LEU A 410 -0.98 6.03 -6.84
N VAL A 411 -1.60 6.59 -7.88
CA VAL A 411 -2.91 6.14 -8.36
C VAL A 411 -2.85 4.73 -8.96
N ASP A 412 -1.95 4.51 -9.91
CA ASP A 412 -1.97 3.31 -10.75
C ASP A 412 -1.42 2.06 -10.04
N ALA A 413 -0.51 2.21 -9.07
CA ALA A 413 0.14 1.09 -8.39
C ALA A 413 -0.29 0.93 -6.94
N VAL A 414 -0.61 2.02 -6.23
CA VAL A 414 -0.99 1.93 -4.80
C VAL A 414 -2.51 1.96 -4.65
N LEU A 415 -3.15 3.04 -5.09
CA LEU A 415 -4.60 3.19 -4.89
C LEU A 415 -5.41 2.15 -5.67
N ARG A 416 -4.90 1.65 -6.81
CA ARG A 416 -5.51 0.53 -7.53
C ARG A 416 -5.77 -0.69 -6.63
N ASP A 417 -4.83 -1.00 -5.75
CA ASP A 417 -4.90 -2.18 -4.88
C ASP A 417 -5.67 -1.89 -3.59
N VAL A 418 -5.72 -0.62 -3.16
CA VAL A 418 -6.49 -0.18 -1.99
C VAL A 418 -7.98 -0.07 -2.29
N ILE A 419 -8.37 0.44 -3.46
CA ILE A 419 -9.78 0.71 -3.82
C ILE A 419 -10.70 -0.51 -3.61
N PRO A 420 -10.34 -1.74 -4.04
CA PRO A 420 -11.18 -2.92 -3.83
C PRO A 420 -11.33 -3.33 -2.36
N LEU A 421 -10.42 -2.89 -1.49
CA LEU A 421 -10.43 -3.20 -0.05
C LEU A 421 -11.27 -2.21 0.75
N VAL A 422 -11.62 -1.04 0.18
CA VAL A 422 -12.40 -0.01 0.85
C VAL A 422 -13.89 -0.23 0.56
N PRO A 423 -14.74 -0.43 1.59
CA PRO A 423 -16.17 -0.59 1.39
C PRO A 423 -16.78 0.55 0.57
N GLN A 424 -17.70 0.21 -0.35
CA GLN A 424 -18.42 1.15 -1.22
C GLN A 424 -17.58 1.73 -2.38
N LEU A 425 -16.30 1.34 -2.51
CA LEU A 425 -15.41 1.78 -3.60
C LEU A 425 -15.05 0.65 -4.58
N GLU A 426 -15.56 -0.57 -4.42
CA GLU A 426 -15.13 -1.77 -5.15
C GLU A 426 -15.25 -1.61 -6.67
N ALA A 427 -16.34 -0.97 -7.13
CA ALA A 427 -16.62 -0.67 -8.53
C ALA A 427 -16.05 0.68 -9.00
N TRP A 428 -15.49 1.49 -8.09
CA TRP A 428 -14.96 2.80 -8.46
C TRP A 428 -13.65 2.66 -9.22
N ARG A 429 -13.49 3.47 -10.27
CA ARG A 429 -12.26 3.57 -11.06
C ARG A 429 -11.89 5.03 -11.20
N ILE A 430 -10.62 5.35 -10.97
CA ILE A 430 -10.11 6.71 -11.13
C ILE A 430 -9.90 6.98 -12.63
N GLY A 431 -10.61 7.97 -13.16
CA GLY A 431 -10.61 8.31 -14.58
C GLY A 431 -9.32 9.00 -15.06
N TRP A 432 -9.14 9.05 -16.38
CA TRP A 432 -8.04 9.80 -17.00
C TRP A 432 -8.33 11.31 -16.91
N GLY A 433 -7.55 12.04 -16.11
CA GLY A 433 -7.74 13.48 -15.86
C GLY A 433 -8.17 13.86 -14.45
N TRP A 434 -7.99 12.98 -13.46
CA TRP A 434 -8.25 13.29 -12.05
C TRP A 434 -7.42 14.47 -11.49
N ASP A 435 -6.27 14.78 -12.11
CA ASP A 435 -5.39 15.90 -11.74
C ASP A 435 -5.68 17.20 -12.52
N LYS A 436 -6.71 17.21 -13.38
CA LYS A 436 -7.11 18.41 -14.12
C LYS A 436 -7.58 19.53 -13.19
N ASP A 437 -7.35 20.76 -13.63
CA ASP A 437 -7.72 21.99 -12.91
C ASP A 437 -7.23 22.03 -11.45
N GLY A 438 -6.08 21.41 -11.17
CA GLY A 438 -5.52 21.34 -9.82
C GLY A 438 -6.31 20.39 -8.90
N GLY A 439 -6.81 19.27 -9.44
CA GLY A 439 -7.52 18.26 -8.65
C GLY A 439 -8.87 18.73 -8.14
N ARG A 440 -9.59 19.54 -8.92
CA ARG A 440 -10.88 20.13 -8.56
C ARG A 440 -11.89 19.13 -7.98
N ASP A 441 -11.98 17.94 -8.58
CA ASP A 441 -12.89 16.86 -8.15
C ASP A 441 -12.50 16.24 -6.79
N MET A 442 -11.28 16.49 -6.31
CA MET A 442 -10.81 16.08 -4.98
C MET A 442 -11.15 17.09 -3.89
N LEU A 443 -11.66 18.27 -4.23
CA LEU A 443 -11.84 19.37 -3.26
C LEU A 443 -13.31 19.77 -3.06
N SER A 444 -14.17 19.42 -4.02
CA SER A 444 -15.58 19.81 -4.05
C SER A 444 -16.42 19.19 -2.92
N GLY A 445 -17.67 19.64 -2.77
CA GLY A 445 -18.66 19.00 -1.88
C GLY A 445 -19.30 17.73 -2.44
N GLY A 446 -18.78 17.16 -3.53
CA GLY A 446 -19.42 16.07 -4.28
C GLY A 446 -19.08 14.66 -3.78
N ARG A 447 -19.81 13.66 -4.30
CA ARG A 447 -19.57 12.24 -4.01
C ARG A 447 -18.17 11.77 -4.41
N VAL A 448 -17.60 12.33 -5.48
CA VAL A 448 -16.24 11.97 -5.95
C VAL A 448 -15.20 12.36 -4.90
N THR A 449 -15.34 13.54 -4.29
CA THR A 449 -14.43 14.00 -3.23
C THR A 449 -14.50 13.11 -1.99
N GLN A 450 -15.69 12.65 -1.60
CA GLN A 450 -15.83 11.67 -0.50
C GLN A 450 -15.11 10.35 -0.80
N LYS A 451 -15.15 9.87 -2.06
CA LYS A 451 -14.42 8.67 -2.46
C LYS A 451 -12.89 8.87 -2.36
N TRP A 452 -12.39 10.05 -2.74
CA TRP A 452 -10.98 10.41 -2.58
C TRP A 452 -10.54 10.47 -1.12
N VAL A 453 -11.33 11.09 -0.25
CA VAL A 453 -11.04 11.12 1.20
C VAL A 453 -10.96 9.69 1.74
N ARG A 454 -11.96 8.85 1.48
CA ARG A 454 -11.99 7.46 1.98
C ARG A 454 -10.80 6.63 1.51
N VAL A 455 -10.47 6.68 0.21
CA VAL A 455 -9.37 5.88 -0.32
C VAL A 455 -8.02 6.36 0.25
N LEU A 456 -7.83 7.67 0.43
CA LEU A 456 -6.58 8.21 0.98
C LEU A 456 -6.47 7.96 2.48
N SER A 457 -7.57 8.06 3.23
CA SER A 457 -7.62 7.69 4.64
C SER A 457 -7.27 6.22 4.83
N ALA A 458 -7.83 5.31 4.03
CA ALA A 458 -7.48 3.90 4.07
C ALA A 458 -6.02 3.63 3.64
N ALA A 459 -5.53 4.33 2.61
CA ALA A 459 -4.18 4.14 2.11
C ALA A 459 -3.10 4.67 3.06
N THR A 460 -3.38 5.72 3.83
CA THR A 460 -2.40 6.41 4.70
C THR A 460 -2.62 6.18 6.19
N GLY A 461 -3.78 5.65 6.59
CA GLY A 461 -4.18 5.53 7.99
C GLY A 461 -4.52 6.88 8.64
N GLN A 462 -4.76 7.93 7.85
CA GLN A 462 -5.06 9.27 8.35
C GLN A 462 -6.56 9.54 8.37
N ALA A 463 -7.08 9.84 9.56
CA ALA A 463 -8.45 10.32 9.74
C ALA A 463 -8.53 11.84 9.52
N GLY A 464 -9.74 12.36 9.29
CA GLY A 464 -10.00 13.80 9.25
C GLY A 464 -9.62 14.52 7.95
N LEU A 465 -9.27 13.79 6.89
CA LEU A 465 -8.94 14.37 5.58
C LEU A 465 -10.10 15.15 4.95
N GLU A 466 -11.33 14.99 5.45
CA GLU A 466 -12.49 15.81 5.11
C GLU A 466 -12.24 17.30 5.34
N ALA A 467 -11.48 17.67 6.38
CA ALA A 467 -11.15 19.06 6.72
C ALA A 467 -10.23 19.74 5.67
N SER A 468 -9.59 18.95 4.81
CA SER A 468 -8.82 19.42 3.65
C SER A 468 -9.66 19.58 2.37
N THR A 469 -10.99 19.53 2.48
CA THR A 469 -11.96 19.64 1.38
C THR A 469 -13.15 20.54 1.75
N LEU A 470 -14.08 20.75 0.82
CA LEU A 470 -15.34 21.48 1.05
C LEU A 470 -16.55 20.56 1.26
N ILE A 471 -16.35 19.28 1.63
CA ILE A 471 -17.45 18.32 1.89
C ILE A 471 -18.43 18.85 2.94
N ALA A 472 -17.93 19.51 4.00
CA ALA A 472 -18.76 20.06 5.07
C ALA A 472 -19.81 21.06 4.57
N LEU A 473 -19.56 21.75 3.45
CA LEU A 473 -20.47 22.75 2.88
C LEU A 473 -21.55 22.15 1.97
N SER A 474 -21.42 20.88 1.58
CA SER A 474 -22.31 20.22 0.62
C SER A 474 -23.78 20.21 1.04
N GLY A 475 -24.06 20.20 2.35
CA GLY A 475 -25.39 20.26 2.92
C GLY A 475 -25.99 21.68 2.97
N HIS A 476 -25.15 22.71 3.05
CA HIS A 476 -25.55 24.09 3.33
C HIS A 476 -25.76 24.93 2.07
N VAL A 477 -24.91 24.75 1.06
CA VAL A 477 -24.88 25.62 -0.13
C VAL A 477 -24.99 24.84 -1.43
N SER A 478 -25.36 25.55 -2.49
CA SER A 478 -25.37 25.05 -3.86
C SER A 478 -24.37 25.80 -4.74
N GLY A 479 -24.10 25.25 -5.92
CA GLY A 479 -23.22 25.85 -6.91
C GLY A 479 -21.78 25.36 -6.83
N ASP A 480 -20.96 25.97 -7.67
CA ASP A 480 -19.55 25.63 -7.81
C ASP A 480 -18.68 26.44 -6.84
N LEU A 481 -18.07 25.75 -5.88
CA LEU A 481 -17.26 26.35 -4.82
C LEU A 481 -15.79 26.48 -5.19
N ILE A 482 -15.31 25.74 -6.19
CA ILE A 482 -13.89 25.64 -6.50
C ILE A 482 -13.57 26.50 -7.73
N ALA A 483 -12.50 27.28 -7.66
CA ALA A 483 -12.02 28.04 -8.81
C ALA A 483 -11.44 27.09 -9.89
N PRO A 484 -11.55 27.44 -11.18
CA PRO A 484 -10.70 26.85 -12.20
C PRO A 484 -9.23 27.26 -11.91
N GLY A 485 -8.28 26.37 -12.20
CA GLY A 485 -6.85 26.70 -12.08
C GLY A 485 -6.28 26.65 -10.65
N ASP A 486 -4.95 26.63 -10.55
CA ASP A 486 -4.20 26.57 -9.29
C ASP A 486 -3.61 27.93 -8.91
N ARG A 487 -4.41 28.67 -8.15
CA ARG A 487 -4.12 30.04 -7.74
C ARG A 487 -3.30 30.05 -6.45
N VAL A 488 -2.35 30.97 -6.34
CA VAL A 488 -1.46 31.08 -5.18
C VAL A 488 -1.21 32.53 -4.77
N CYS A 489 -0.78 32.72 -3.54
CA CYS A 489 -0.16 33.97 -3.08
C CYS A 489 1.36 33.78 -3.04
N LEU A 490 2.09 34.55 -3.86
CA LEU A 490 3.55 34.42 -3.97
C LEU A 490 4.26 34.78 -2.67
N GLN A 491 3.73 35.76 -1.93
CA GLN A 491 4.27 36.17 -0.64
C GLN A 491 4.13 35.06 0.41
N CYS A 492 2.95 34.41 0.53
CA CYS A 492 2.79 33.25 1.40
C CYS A 492 3.77 32.10 1.05
N LEU A 493 3.97 31.81 -0.24
CA LEU A 493 4.90 30.76 -0.65
C LEU A 493 6.36 31.12 -0.33
N ALA A 494 6.71 32.40 -0.43
CA ALA A 494 8.03 32.90 -0.05
C ALA A 494 8.24 32.82 1.47
N GLU A 495 7.24 33.17 2.27
CA GLU A 495 7.26 33.01 3.73
C GLU A 495 7.38 31.55 4.16
N ASP A 496 6.64 30.63 3.51
CA ASP A 496 6.76 29.20 3.76
C ASP A 496 8.21 28.74 3.52
N SER A 497 8.80 29.15 2.39
CA SER A 497 10.17 28.82 2.02
C SER A 497 11.21 29.42 2.97
N ALA A 498 10.96 30.64 3.48
CA ALA A 498 11.85 31.32 4.41
C ALA A 498 11.86 30.68 5.82
N ARG A 499 10.81 29.93 6.17
CA ARG A 499 10.72 29.17 7.43
C ARG A 499 11.27 27.74 7.32
N ASP A 500 12.07 27.45 6.29
CA ASP A 500 12.55 26.10 5.94
C ASP A 500 11.43 25.05 5.80
N THR A 501 10.21 25.50 5.48
CA THR A 501 9.09 24.61 5.18
C THR A 501 8.85 24.54 3.68
N LEU A 502 8.62 23.33 3.16
CA LEU A 502 8.18 23.18 1.78
C LEU A 502 6.84 23.90 1.58
N PRO A 503 6.72 24.76 0.55
CA PRO A 503 5.46 25.43 0.25
C PRO A 503 4.34 24.43 -0.03
N TYR A 504 3.12 24.79 0.30
CA TYR A 504 1.94 23.93 0.14
C TYR A 504 0.73 24.71 -0.37
N GLY A 505 -0.19 23.98 -1.01
CA GLY A 505 -1.41 24.55 -1.58
C GLY A 505 -2.50 24.66 -0.52
N ARG A 506 -2.75 25.89 -0.07
CA ARG A 506 -3.81 26.19 0.92
C ARG A 506 -5.19 25.98 0.29
N LEU A 507 -6.12 25.35 1.03
CA LEU A 507 -7.51 25.16 0.59
C LEU A 507 -8.19 26.50 0.30
N LEU A 508 -7.87 27.54 1.06
CA LEU A 508 -8.40 28.89 0.90
C LEU A 508 -8.26 29.41 -0.55
N TRP A 509 -7.11 29.20 -1.17
CA TRP A 509 -6.86 29.68 -2.55
C TRP A 509 -7.66 28.94 -3.61
N ARG A 510 -8.24 27.79 -3.25
CA ARG A 510 -9.07 26.98 -4.14
C ARG A 510 -10.53 27.42 -4.15
N LEU A 511 -10.99 28.21 -3.18
CA LEU A 511 -12.37 28.69 -3.14
C LEU A 511 -12.62 29.79 -4.16
N LYS A 512 -13.64 29.61 -5.00
CA LYS A 512 -14.02 30.56 -6.06
C LYS A 512 -14.29 31.98 -5.55
N ALA A 513 -14.95 32.10 -4.39
CA ALA A 513 -15.26 33.38 -3.76
C ALA A 513 -14.03 34.12 -3.21
N VAL A 514 -12.87 33.46 -3.14
CA VAL A 514 -11.62 34.06 -2.67
C VAL A 514 -10.78 34.43 -3.88
N THR A 515 -10.62 35.73 -4.11
CA THR A 515 -9.80 36.29 -5.20
C THR A 515 -8.46 36.84 -4.71
N CYS A 516 -8.28 37.01 -3.39
CA CYS A 516 -7.07 37.57 -2.79
C CYS A 516 -6.59 36.81 -1.54
N CYS A 517 -5.36 37.09 -1.14
CA CYS A 517 -4.79 36.66 0.14
C CYS A 517 -5.26 37.60 1.27
N PRO A 518 -5.88 37.09 2.36
CA PRO A 518 -6.33 37.94 3.47
C PRO A 518 -5.18 38.52 4.31
N VAL A 519 -3.99 37.92 4.22
CA VAL A 519 -2.79 38.35 4.96
C VAL A 519 -2.06 39.45 4.19
N HIS A 520 -1.66 39.17 2.95
CA HIS A 520 -0.88 40.09 2.12
C HIS A 520 -1.71 41.08 1.31
N ARG A 521 -3.04 40.96 1.34
CA ARG A 521 -3.99 41.82 0.60
C ARG A 521 -3.68 41.91 -0.91
N SER A 522 -3.08 40.85 -1.44
CA SER A 522 -2.72 40.73 -2.85
C SER A 522 -3.66 39.76 -3.56
N ARG A 523 -4.07 40.08 -4.78
CA ARG A 523 -4.87 39.17 -5.61
C ARG A 523 -4.08 37.89 -5.91
N LEU A 524 -4.77 36.75 -5.81
CA LEU A 524 -4.19 35.45 -6.11
C LEU A 524 -3.88 35.35 -7.60
N VAL A 525 -2.76 34.72 -7.94
CA VAL A 525 -2.29 34.58 -9.32
C VAL A 525 -2.20 33.11 -9.72
N GLU A 526 -2.37 32.82 -11.01
CA GLU A 526 -2.05 31.51 -11.58
C GLU A 526 -0.66 31.59 -12.22
N PRO A 527 0.38 31.06 -11.56
CA PRO A 527 1.75 31.30 -11.95
C PRO A 527 2.09 30.52 -13.23
N ILE A 528 2.38 31.25 -14.30
CA ILE A 528 2.94 30.71 -15.54
C ILE A 528 4.47 30.75 -15.45
N CYS A 529 5.16 29.76 -16.01
CA CYS A 529 6.62 29.77 -15.97
C CYS A 529 7.19 30.90 -16.83
N GLY A 530 8.00 31.79 -16.25
CA GLY A 530 8.65 32.89 -16.99
C GLY A 530 9.90 32.49 -17.78
N ARG A 531 10.30 31.20 -17.82
CA ARG A 531 11.46 30.73 -18.60
C ARG A 531 11.19 30.57 -20.12
N GLY A 532 9.98 30.86 -20.60
CA GLY A 532 9.62 30.67 -22.01
C GLY A 532 9.69 29.21 -22.47
N GLU A 533 9.82 28.98 -23.77
CA GLU A 533 9.91 27.65 -24.41
C GLU A 533 11.28 26.94 -24.22
N ALA A 534 12.00 27.23 -23.14
CA ALA A 534 13.19 26.45 -22.77
C ALA A 534 12.83 24.95 -22.65
N PRO A 535 13.75 24.01 -22.94
CA PRO A 535 13.44 22.59 -22.97
C PRO A 535 12.86 22.17 -21.63
N VAL A 536 11.55 21.88 -21.65
CA VAL A 536 10.82 21.48 -20.46
C VAL A 536 11.49 20.22 -19.94
N ARG A 537 11.78 20.15 -18.64
CA ARG A 537 12.37 18.95 -18.04
C ARG A 537 11.62 17.71 -18.51
N ALA A 538 12.34 16.62 -18.75
CA ALA A 538 11.73 15.33 -19.07
C ALA A 538 10.66 15.00 -18.00
N HIS A 539 9.55 14.37 -18.39
CA HIS A 539 8.38 14.16 -17.52
C HIS A 539 8.76 13.54 -16.15
N PHE A 540 9.75 12.65 -16.13
CA PHE A 540 10.28 11.95 -14.96
C PHE A 540 11.14 12.83 -14.03
N GLY A 541 11.71 13.93 -14.56
CA GLY A 541 12.50 14.91 -13.80
C GLY A 541 11.67 16.09 -13.27
N ARG A 542 10.35 16.07 -13.46
CA ARG A 542 9.42 17.09 -12.95
C ARG A 542 8.93 16.69 -11.57
N VAL A 543 9.17 17.56 -10.59
CA VAL A 543 8.60 17.43 -9.25
C VAL A 543 7.22 18.07 -9.27
N LYS A 544 6.16 17.26 -9.13
CA LYS A 544 4.78 17.74 -9.00
C LYS A 544 4.48 17.99 -7.52
N LEU A 545 4.70 19.22 -7.06
CA LEU A 545 4.38 19.69 -5.71
C LEU A 545 3.68 21.05 -5.79
N ALA A 546 2.80 21.34 -4.84
CA ALA A 546 2.19 22.65 -4.73
C ALA A 546 3.27 23.71 -4.42
N GLY A 547 3.18 24.88 -5.07
CA GLY A 547 4.19 25.93 -4.93
C GLY A 547 5.52 25.66 -5.64
N VAL A 548 5.63 24.57 -6.42
CA VAL A 548 6.80 24.29 -7.27
C VAL A 548 6.40 24.37 -8.74
N CYS A 549 7.16 25.11 -9.54
CA CYS A 549 6.89 25.22 -10.97
C CYS A 549 7.10 23.88 -11.69
N ASN A 550 6.03 23.34 -12.30
CA ASN A 550 6.05 22.08 -13.05
C ASN A 550 6.95 22.08 -14.30
N GLN A 551 7.38 23.26 -14.80
CA GLN A 551 8.23 23.37 -15.97
C GLN A 551 9.73 23.45 -15.60
N CYS A 552 10.10 24.43 -14.76
CA CYS A 552 11.50 24.71 -14.43
C CYS A 552 11.93 24.20 -13.05
N GLY A 553 10.99 23.79 -12.19
CA GLY A 553 11.27 23.34 -10.82
C GLY A 553 11.51 24.47 -9.81
N SER A 554 11.22 25.73 -10.17
CA SER A 554 11.37 26.86 -9.25
C SER A 554 10.41 26.76 -8.06
N ILE A 555 10.96 26.76 -6.85
CA ILE A 555 10.22 26.76 -5.58
C ILE A 555 9.66 28.17 -5.33
N GLY A 556 8.42 28.24 -4.86
CA GLY A 556 7.67 29.49 -4.63
C GLY A 556 7.28 30.22 -5.90
N HIS A 557 7.34 29.56 -7.07
CA HIS A 557 7.15 30.18 -8.38
C HIS A 557 7.99 31.43 -8.61
N ARG A 558 9.22 31.50 -8.07
CA ARG A 558 10.18 32.60 -8.31
C ARG A 558 10.53 32.84 -9.79
N CYS A 559 10.15 31.91 -10.67
CA CYS A 559 10.26 32.08 -12.12
C CYS A 559 9.14 32.93 -12.73
N PHE A 560 8.09 33.27 -11.98
CA PHE A 560 6.97 34.09 -12.45
C PHE A 560 7.28 35.56 -12.20
N GLY A 561 7.20 36.38 -13.25
CA GLY A 561 7.65 37.78 -13.23
C GLY A 561 6.55 38.83 -13.04
N SER A 562 5.27 38.46 -13.09
CA SER A 562 4.19 39.44 -12.99
C SER A 562 3.82 39.71 -11.53
N PRO A 563 3.82 40.96 -11.06
CA PRO A 563 3.43 41.29 -9.70
C PRO A 563 1.92 41.08 -9.49
N SER A 564 1.55 40.62 -8.30
CA SER A 564 0.15 40.57 -7.84
C SER A 564 -0.39 41.99 -7.63
N THR A 565 -1.61 42.27 -8.07
CA THR A 565 -2.28 43.57 -7.79
C THR A 565 -2.83 43.62 -6.37
N GLU A 566 -2.94 44.82 -5.80
CA GLU A 566 -3.58 45.03 -4.50
C GLU A 566 -5.09 44.75 -4.58
N ALA A 567 -5.62 44.11 -3.54
CA ALA A 567 -7.02 43.70 -3.45
C ALA A 567 -7.87 44.79 -2.79
N THR A 568 -9.15 44.88 -3.16
CA THR A 568 -10.08 45.82 -2.53
C THR A 568 -10.45 45.38 -1.11
N PHE A 569 -10.99 46.29 -0.31
CA PHE A 569 -11.49 45.99 1.03
C PHE A 569 -12.49 44.82 1.02
N GLU A 570 -13.42 44.82 0.06
CA GLU A 570 -14.46 43.77 -0.06
C GLU A 570 -13.87 42.40 -0.41
N GLU A 571 -12.87 42.36 -1.29
CA GLU A 571 -12.15 41.13 -1.63
C GLU A 571 -11.45 40.55 -0.39
N VAL A 572 -10.82 41.41 0.42
CA VAL A 572 -10.14 41.00 1.67
C VAL A 572 -11.15 40.54 2.71
N TRP A 573 -12.28 41.23 2.87
CA TRP A 573 -13.35 40.83 3.79
C TRP A 573 -13.88 39.43 3.45
N ARG A 574 -14.20 39.18 2.17
CA ARG A 574 -14.66 37.85 1.71
C ARG A 574 -13.62 36.77 1.97
N ALA A 575 -12.34 37.07 1.70
CA ALA A 575 -11.24 36.13 1.94
C ALA A 575 -11.09 35.77 3.43
N LYS A 576 -11.24 36.73 4.34
CA LYS A 576 -11.20 36.50 5.79
C LYS A 576 -12.39 35.68 6.30
N GLN A 577 -13.61 35.98 5.82
CA GLN A 577 -14.80 35.18 6.14
C GLN A 577 -14.61 33.72 5.72
N CYS A 578 -14.09 33.49 4.50
CA CYS A 578 -13.77 32.16 4.01
C CYS A 578 -12.65 31.49 4.82
N GLN A 579 -11.63 32.24 5.25
CA GLN A 579 -10.53 31.72 6.08
C GLN A 579 -11.05 31.22 7.43
N ARG A 580 -11.87 32.00 8.13
CA ARG A 580 -12.48 31.58 9.40
C ARG A 580 -13.43 30.41 9.22
N MET A 581 -14.22 30.40 8.14
CA MET A 581 -15.06 29.27 7.78
C MET A 581 -14.25 27.98 7.56
N ILE A 582 -13.10 28.05 6.88
CA ILE A 582 -12.23 26.88 6.68
C ILE A 582 -11.72 26.35 8.03
N GLY A 583 -11.32 27.22 8.95
CA GLY A 583 -10.93 26.83 10.31
C GLY A 583 -12.08 26.18 11.11
N ALA A 584 -13.33 26.46 10.75
CA ALA A 584 -14.53 25.94 11.41
C ALA A 584 -15.20 24.75 10.67
N LEU A 585 -14.58 24.19 9.62
CA LEU A 585 -15.19 23.10 8.83
C LEU A 585 -15.63 21.88 9.66
N PRO A 586 -14.85 21.41 10.67
CA PRO A 586 -15.30 20.31 11.53
C PRO A 586 -16.59 20.62 12.30
N GLN A 587 -16.72 21.84 12.82
CA GLN A 587 -17.90 22.29 13.56
C GLN A 587 -19.10 22.48 12.63
N ILE A 588 -18.87 22.99 11.41
CA ILE A 588 -19.91 23.14 10.38
C ILE A 588 -20.42 21.76 9.94
N ALA A 589 -19.53 20.78 9.77
CA ALA A 589 -19.91 19.42 9.39
C ALA A 589 -20.84 18.75 10.43
N ALA A 590 -20.72 19.13 11.71
CA ALA A 590 -21.56 18.64 12.79
C ALA A 590 -22.90 19.39 12.95
N ALA A 591 -23.06 20.56 12.31
CA ALA A 591 -24.25 21.39 12.44
C ALA A 591 -25.40 20.92 11.52
N ASP A 592 -26.65 21.18 11.92
CA ASP A 592 -27.82 20.93 11.07
C ASP A 592 -27.95 22.05 10.00
N PRO A 593 -27.86 21.75 8.69
CA PRO A 593 -28.02 22.75 7.64
C PRO A 593 -29.34 23.51 7.65
N ARG A 594 -30.39 22.95 8.29
CA ARG A 594 -31.71 23.57 8.41
C ARG A 594 -31.74 24.75 9.39
N GLU A 595 -30.76 24.86 10.27
CA GLU A 595 -30.69 25.97 11.23
C GLU A 595 -30.32 27.29 10.56
N VAL A 596 -29.57 27.27 9.47
CA VAL A 596 -29.19 28.47 8.71
C VAL A 596 -30.43 29.25 8.22
N PRO A 597 -31.35 28.66 7.43
CA PRO A 597 -32.55 29.37 7.00
C PRO A 597 -33.49 29.74 8.18
N ARG A 598 -33.52 28.95 9.26
CA ARG A 598 -34.30 29.27 10.47
C ARG A 598 -33.76 30.50 11.20
N CYS A 599 -32.45 30.63 11.30
CA CYS A 599 -31.79 31.81 11.87
C CYS A 599 -32.09 33.06 11.05
N ILE A 600 -31.94 33.00 9.73
CA ILE A 600 -32.26 34.14 8.86
C ILE A 600 -33.75 34.48 8.89
N LYS A 601 -34.63 33.48 9.00
CA LYS A 601 -36.08 33.72 9.18
C LYS A 601 -36.33 34.55 10.44
N ARG A 602 -35.80 34.11 11.60
CA ARG A 602 -35.92 34.83 12.88
C ARG A 602 -35.35 36.25 12.80
N HIS A 603 -34.22 36.42 12.12
CA HIS A 603 -33.63 37.75 11.87
C HIS A 603 -34.55 38.67 11.04
N CYS A 604 -35.36 38.09 10.16
CA CYS A 604 -36.29 38.80 9.27
C CYS A 604 -37.73 38.88 9.79
N ASP A 605 -38.00 38.60 11.08
CA ASP A 605 -39.37 38.49 11.62
C ASP A 605 -40.19 39.80 11.57
N ARG A 606 -39.54 40.93 11.28
CA ARG A 606 -40.23 42.23 11.08
C ARG A 606 -41.04 42.24 9.77
N PRO A 607 -42.20 42.93 9.71
CA PRO A 607 -42.95 43.10 8.47
C PRO A 607 -42.07 43.65 7.34
N GLY A 608 -42.03 42.96 6.21
CA GLY A 608 -41.19 43.32 5.06
C GLY A 608 -39.68 43.04 5.22
N GLY A 609 -39.25 42.44 6.34
CA GLY A 609 -37.83 42.16 6.62
C GLY A 609 -37.17 41.32 5.53
N LEU A 610 -37.83 40.26 5.06
CA LEU A 610 -37.33 39.41 3.98
C LEU A 610 -37.22 40.14 2.63
N THR A 611 -38.17 41.02 2.32
CA THR A 611 -38.14 41.86 1.11
C THR A 611 -36.98 42.86 1.17
N SER A 612 -36.76 43.44 2.34
CA SER A 612 -35.67 44.37 2.62
C SER A 612 -34.31 43.67 2.48
N LEU A 613 -34.15 42.46 3.02
CA LEU A 613 -32.96 41.64 2.87
C LEU A 613 -32.70 41.27 1.41
N ALA A 614 -33.74 40.87 0.66
CA ALA A 614 -33.61 40.55 -0.76
C ALA A 614 -33.08 41.74 -1.56
N LEU A 615 -33.59 42.95 -1.29
CA LEU A 615 -33.15 44.17 -1.95
C LEU A 615 -31.68 44.49 -1.65
N ARG A 616 -31.28 44.47 -0.37
CA ARG A 616 -29.91 44.82 0.03
C ARG A 616 -28.88 43.78 -0.41
N SER A 617 -29.20 42.48 -0.33
CA SER A 617 -28.29 41.39 -0.72
C SER A 617 -28.23 41.13 -2.23
N GLY A 618 -29.00 41.87 -3.04
CA GLY A 618 -29.10 41.63 -4.48
C GLY A 618 -29.80 40.31 -4.86
N ALA A 619 -30.40 39.61 -3.89
CA ALA A 619 -31.13 38.36 -4.11
C ALA A 619 -32.58 38.61 -4.59
N THR A 620 -33.19 37.61 -5.22
CA THR A 620 -34.61 37.68 -5.59
C THR A 620 -35.47 37.20 -4.44
N LEU A 621 -36.55 37.92 -4.11
CA LEU A 621 -37.47 37.57 -3.03
C LEU A 621 -38.01 36.14 -3.14
N SER A 622 -38.36 35.69 -4.35
CA SER A 622 -38.83 34.32 -4.60
C SER A 622 -37.77 33.27 -4.24
N VAL A 623 -36.49 33.56 -4.47
CA VAL A 623 -35.37 32.65 -4.16
C VAL A 623 -35.18 32.55 -2.64
N LEU A 624 -35.16 33.69 -1.93
CA LEU A 624 -35.03 33.69 -0.47
C LEU A 624 -36.25 33.06 0.21
N SER A 625 -37.47 33.37 -0.25
CA SER A 625 -38.70 32.77 0.28
C SER A 625 -38.72 31.25 0.06
N ARG A 626 -38.35 30.78 -1.14
CA ARG A 626 -38.23 29.34 -1.41
C ARG A 626 -37.17 28.69 -0.51
N TRP A 627 -36.04 29.33 -0.31
CA TRP A 627 -34.97 28.82 0.55
C TRP A 627 -35.39 28.69 2.01
N ILE A 628 -36.09 29.69 2.57
CA ILE A 628 -36.55 29.67 3.95
C ILE A 628 -37.66 28.63 4.17
N ASN A 629 -38.56 28.48 3.20
CA ASN A 629 -39.75 27.64 3.37
C ASN A 629 -39.55 26.19 2.92
N ASN A 630 -38.56 25.89 2.10
CA ASN A 630 -38.29 24.53 1.62
C ASN A 630 -37.02 23.95 2.27
N PRO A 631 -37.13 22.89 3.09
CA PRO A 631 -35.98 22.26 3.77
C PRO A 631 -34.88 21.72 2.85
N HIS A 632 -35.18 21.47 1.57
CA HIS A 632 -34.21 20.95 0.59
C HIS A 632 -33.62 22.05 -0.30
N ALA A 633 -34.15 23.27 -0.25
CA ALA A 633 -33.59 24.38 -1.01
C ALA A 633 -32.28 24.85 -0.39
N ARG A 634 -31.32 25.22 -1.23
CA ARG A 634 -30.00 25.73 -0.82
C ARG A 634 -29.68 26.99 -1.61
N LEU A 635 -29.17 28.01 -0.93
CA LEU A 635 -28.63 29.20 -1.60
C LEU A 635 -27.26 28.91 -2.19
N SER A 636 -26.89 29.69 -3.20
CA SER A 636 -25.51 29.67 -3.68
C SER A 636 -24.57 30.28 -2.65
N PHE A 637 -23.32 29.83 -2.62
CA PHE A 637 -22.34 30.29 -1.64
C PHE A 637 -22.12 31.82 -1.68
N ASP A 638 -22.05 32.43 -2.88
CA ASP A 638 -21.90 33.89 -2.97
C ASP A 638 -23.11 34.64 -2.42
N GLN A 639 -24.34 34.12 -2.59
CA GLN A 639 -25.54 34.75 -2.01
C GLN A 639 -25.51 34.72 -0.49
N LEU A 640 -25.03 33.62 0.09
CA LEU A 640 -24.91 33.51 1.53
C LEU A 640 -23.83 34.49 2.06
N LEU A 641 -22.71 34.62 1.35
CA LEU A 641 -21.68 35.62 1.64
C LEU A 641 -22.20 37.06 1.49
N ASP A 642 -22.98 37.36 0.45
CA ASP A 642 -23.59 38.67 0.23
C ASP A 642 -24.55 39.04 1.38
N ILE A 643 -25.36 38.08 1.85
CA ILE A 643 -26.21 38.26 3.04
C ILE A 643 -25.36 38.56 4.27
N CYS A 644 -24.29 37.81 4.51
CA CYS A 644 -23.41 38.03 5.65
C CYS A 644 -22.75 39.42 5.59
N GLY A 645 -22.31 39.86 4.40
CA GLY A 645 -21.63 41.13 4.21
C GLY A 645 -22.55 42.34 4.42
N VAL A 646 -23.77 42.26 3.91
CA VAL A 646 -24.77 43.32 4.04
C VAL A 646 -25.27 43.45 5.48
N GLU A 647 -25.51 42.32 6.17
CA GLU A 647 -26.04 42.31 7.52
C GLU A 647 -24.96 42.37 8.61
N GLY A 648 -23.68 42.37 8.23
CA GLY A 648 -22.56 42.37 9.17
C GLY A 648 -22.49 41.11 10.02
N MET A 649 -22.84 39.95 9.45
CA MET A 649 -22.83 38.64 10.14
C MET A 649 -21.55 37.85 9.86
N GLU A 650 -21.17 37.00 10.81
CA GLU A 650 -20.02 36.10 10.66
C GLU A 650 -20.41 34.77 9.99
N LEU A 651 -19.85 34.48 8.81
CA LEU A 651 -20.24 33.31 7.99
C LEU A 651 -20.05 31.98 8.73
N ALA A 652 -18.93 31.81 9.42
CA ALA A 652 -18.58 30.56 10.09
C ALA A 652 -19.59 30.19 11.20
N THR A 653 -20.08 31.19 11.94
CA THR A 653 -21.05 31.00 13.03
C THR A 653 -22.45 30.79 12.48
N LEU A 654 -22.81 31.51 11.40
CA LEU A 654 -24.08 31.33 10.70
C LEU A 654 -24.22 29.90 10.17
N LEU A 655 -23.17 29.35 9.57
CA LEU A 655 -23.16 27.96 9.08
C LEU A 655 -23.26 26.93 10.21
N GLN A 656 -22.93 27.30 11.45
CA GLN A 656 -23.15 26.49 12.66
C GLN A 656 -24.56 26.69 13.28
N GLY A 657 -25.41 27.53 12.67
CA GLY A 657 -26.75 27.82 13.17
C GLY A 657 -26.81 28.89 14.27
N ARG A 658 -25.81 29.77 14.36
CA ARG A 658 -25.75 30.89 15.33
C ARG A 658 -25.60 32.22 14.61
N LEU A 659 -26.23 33.28 15.13
CA LEU A 659 -26.09 34.64 14.59
C LEU A 659 -25.14 35.44 15.47
N GLU A 660 -23.95 35.75 14.95
CA GLU A 660 -22.97 36.61 15.59
C GLU A 660 -22.55 37.73 14.62
N ALA A 661 -22.29 38.91 15.17
CA ALA A 661 -21.78 40.04 14.40
C ALA A 661 -20.35 39.79 13.94
N SER A 662 -20.02 40.24 12.74
CA SER A 662 -18.65 40.14 12.23
C SER A 662 -17.72 41.04 13.02
N GLN A 663 -16.54 40.52 13.37
CA GLN A 663 -15.50 41.26 14.09
C GLN A 663 -14.68 42.21 13.18
N GLU A 664 -15.00 42.29 11.89
CA GLU A 664 -14.23 43.12 10.95
C GLU A 664 -14.63 44.60 11.02
N PRO A 665 -13.65 45.53 11.10
CA PRO A 665 -13.90 46.96 11.06
C PRO A 665 -14.30 47.39 9.63
N GLY A 666 -15.57 47.71 9.45
CA GLY A 666 -16.13 48.25 8.20
C GLY A 666 -17.62 47.92 8.10
N GLY A 667 -18.43 48.91 7.70
CA GLY A 667 -19.88 48.76 7.54
C GLY A 667 -20.28 47.74 6.47
N SER A 668 -21.57 47.71 6.13
CA SER A 668 -22.15 46.77 5.16
C SER A 668 -21.33 46.68 3.87
N VAL A 669 -20.93 45.47 3.49
CA VAL A 669 -20.21 45.20 2.23
C VAL A 669 -21.20 45.17 1.07
N GLU A 670 -20.84 45.74 -0.09
CA GLU A 670 -21.74 45.69 -1.24
C GLU A 670 -21.90 44.24 -1.75
N PRO A 671 -23.11 43.85 -2.17
CA PRO A 671 -23.34 42.52 -2.72
C PRO A 671 -22.59 42.38 -4.05
N SER A 672 -21.94 41.23 -4.24
CA SER A 672 -21.23 40.94 -5.50
C SER A 672 -22.17 40.86 -6.70
N ARG A 673 -23.47 40.59 -6.45
CA ARG A 673 -24.49 40.41 -7.46
C ARG A 673 -25.34 41.66 -7.59
N VAL A 674 -25.21 42.33 -8.72
CA VAL A 674 -26.16 43.38 -9.13
C VAL A 674 -27.35 42.72 -9.82
N ARG A 675 -28.57 43.02 -9.35
CA ARG A 675 -29.80 42.52 -9.95
C ARG A 675 -29.91 43.02 -11.39
N ARG A 676 -29.82 42.11 -12.36
CA ARG A 676 -29.97 42.44 -13.79
C ARG A 676 -31.41 42.93 -14.03
N LYS A 677 -31.59 44.18 -14.44
CA LYS A 677 -32.90 44.69 -14.91
C LYS A 677 -33.24 43.94 -16.20
N VAL A 678 -34.35 43.19 -16.19
CA VAL A 678 -34.85 42.53 -17.41
C VAL A 678 -35.63 43.59 -18.20
N ALA A 679 -35.13 43.95 -19.39
CA ALA A 679 -35.87 44.81 -20.30
C ALA A 679 -37.13 44.07 -20.82
N PRO A 680 -38.26 44.75 -21.01
CA PRO A 680 -39.44 44.15 -21.62
C PRO A 680 -39.09 43.65 -23.03
N VAL A 681 -39.47 42.41 -23.35
CA VAL A 681 -39.17 41.75 -24.63
C VAL A 681 -40.32 41.96 -25.61
N ASP A 682 -39.99 42.36 -26.84
CA ASP A 682 -40.94 42.42 -27.95
C ASP A 682 -41.22 41.00 -28.50
N HIS A 683 -42.42 40.49 -28.20
CA HIS A 683 -42.86 39.17 -28.62
C HIS A 683 -43.19 39.06 -30.12
N GLN A 684 -43.48 40.17 -30.81
CA GLN A 684 -43.73 40.13 -32.26
C GLN A 684 -42.41 39.94 -33.02
N ALA A 685 -41.36 40.64 -32.61
CA ALA A 685 -40.02 40.48 -33.17
C ALA A 685 -39.48 39.05 -32.97
N VAL A 686 -39.73 38.44 -31.79
CA VAL A 686 -39.36 37.04 -31.51
C VAL A 686 -40.07 36.07 -32.45
N LYS A 687 -41.37 36.28 -32.71
CA LYS A 687 -42.15 35.41 -33.61
C LYS A 687 -41.61 35.48 -35.04
N ALA A 688 -41.38 36.69 -35.57
CA ALA A 688 -40.86 36.89 -36.92
C ALA A 688 -39.48 36.24 -37.12
N ALA A 689 -38.59 36.37 -36.12
CA ALA A 689 -37.27 35.77 -36.17
C ALA A 689 -37.29 34.22 -36.12
N LEU A 690 -38.24 33.61 -35.39
CA LEU A 690 -38.41 32.15 -35.39
C LEU A 690 -38.98 31.63 -36.73
N GLU A 691 -39.89 32.38 -37.37
CA GLU A 691 -40.40 32.06 -38.72
C GLU A 691 -39.28 32.15 -39.77
N GLU A 692 -38.43 33.17 -39.68
CA GLU A 692 -37.24 33.32 -40.52
C GLU A 692 -36.23 32.17 -40.30
N ALA A 693 -35.97 31.80 -39.05
CA ALA A 693 -35.05 30.71 -38.69
C ALA A 693 -35.49 29.35 -39.25
N THR A 694 -36.80 29.14 -39.40
CA THR A 694 -37.35 27.93 -40.01
C THR A 694 -36.99 27.83 -41.49
N LYS A 695 -36.75 28.96 -42.17
CA LYS A 695 -36.35 29.05 -43.58
C LYS A 695 -34.83 29.10 -43.76
N SER A 696 -34.13 29.84 -42.92
CA SER A 696 -32.68 30.02 -43.01
C SER A 696 -31.88 28.84 -42.43
N GLY A 697 -32.51 28.01 -41.61
CA GLY A 697 -31.85 26.90 -40.93
C GLY A 697 -30.94 27.35 -39.78
N GLU A 698 -31.17 28.55 -39.24
CA GLU A 698 -30.56 29.03 -38.00
C GLU A 698 -31.05 28.20 -36.80
N SER A 699 -30.14 27.94 -35.86
CA SER A 699 -30.50 27.30 -34.59
C SER A 699 -31.19 28.28 -33.63
N VAL A 700 -32.01 27.76 -32.72
CA VAL A 700 -32.63 28.55 -31.64
C VAL A 700 -31.62 29.33 -30.79
N THR A 701 -30.38 28.86 -30.67
CA THR A 701 -29.30 29.58 -29.99
C THR A 701 -28.85 30.81 -30.77
N GLN A 702 -28.69 30.68 -32.09
CA GLN A 702 -28.33 31.81 -32.96
C GLN A 702 -29.43 32.88 -33.00
N VAL A 703 -30.69 32.46 -33.00
CA VAL A 703 -31.85 33.38 -32.90
C VAL A 703 -31.86 34.11 -31.55
N ALA A 704 -31.57 33.39 -30.45
CA ALA A 704 -31.48 33.97 -29.11
C ALA A 704 -30.34 35.00 -29.00
N GLU A 705 -29.17 34.69 -29.57
CA GLU A 705 -28.01 35.58 -29.61
C GLU A 705 -28.28 36.84 -30.46
N ARG A 706 -28.88 36.68 -31.64
CA ARG A 706 -29.24 37.77 -32.56
C ARG A 706 -30.21 38.76 -31.91
N LEU A 707 -31.23 38.25 -31.21
CA LEU A 707 -32.23 39.06 -30.53
C LEU A 707 -31.82 39.49 -29.11
N ARG A 708 -30.70 38.96 -28.58
CA ARG A 708 -30.24 39.14 -27.20
C ARG A 708 -31.31 38.78 -26.15
N VAL A 709 -32.08 37.73 -26.40
CA VAL A 709 -33.13 37.21 -25.50
C VAL A 709 -32.77 35.82 -24.99
N ASP A 710 -33.31 35.43 -23.84
CA ASP A 710 -33.13 34.07 -23.32
C ASP A 710 -33.90 33.04 -24.18
N ILE A 711 -33.37 31.83 -24.29
CA ILE A 711 -33.99 30.69 -24.98
C ILE A 711 -35.37 30.39 -24.35
N ALA A 712 -35.51 30.59 -23.04
CA ALA A 712 -36.78 30.46 -22.33
C ALA A 712 -37.87 31.41 -22.87
N THR A 713 -37.46 32.58 -23.38
CA THR A 713 -38.38 33.56 -23.99
C THR A 713 -38.83 33.10 -25.38
N LEU A 714 -37.93 32.51 -26.17
CA LEU A 714 -38.28 31.89 -27.46
C LEU A 714 -39.24 30.70 -27.27
N ALA A 715 -39.03 29.90 -26.21
CA ALA A 715 -39.83 28.71 -25.90
C ALA A 715 -41.30 29.01 -25.55
N ARG A 716 -41.66 30.27 -25.30
CA ARG A 716 -43.06 30.69 -25.14
C ARG A 716 -43.86 30.53 -26.44
N HIS A 717 -43.21 30.64 -27.60
CA HIS A 717 -43.80 30.36 -28.92
C HIS A 717 -43.59 28.88 -29.29
N LYS A 718 -44.27 27.98 -28.55
CA LYS A 718 -44.04 26.52 -28.56
C LYS A 718 -43.97 25.89 -29.96
N SER A 719 -44.86 26.27 -30.88
CA SER A 719 -44.97 25.66 -32.21
C SER A 719 -43.74 25.97 -33.09
N LEU A 720 -43.40 27.25 -33.25
CA LEU A 720 -42.26 27.70 -34.05
C LEU A 720 -40.93 27.28 -33.42
N TYR A 721 -40.83 27.34 -32.10
CA TYR A 721 -39.65 26.85 -31.37
C TYR A 721 -39.40 25.36 -31.63
N ALA A 722 -40.45 24.53 -31.62
CA ALA A 722 -40.34 23.11 -31.91
C ALA A 722 -39.90 22.84 -33.36
N GLN A 723 -40.43 23.60 -34.33
CA GLN A 723 -40.06 23.48 -35.74
C GLN A 723 -38.59 23.80 -36.00
N VAL A 724 -38.08 24.93 -35.47
CA VAL A 724 -36.67 25.32 -35.61
C VAL A 724 -35.74 24.27 -34.96
N ARG A 725 -36.13 23.76 -33.80
CA ARG A 725 -35.36 22.72 -33.09
C ARG A 725 -35.34 21.39 -33.86
N GLU A 726 -36.45 20.99 -34.44
CA GLU A 726 -36.56 19.79 -35.27
C GLU A 726 -35.70 19.91 -36.54
N ALA A 727 -35.80 21.03 -37.26
CA ALA A 727 -34.98 21.30 -38.44
C ALA A 727 -33.47 21.31 -38.12
N THR A 728 -33.09 21.90 -36.97
CA THR A 728 -31.71 21.88 -36.49
C THR A 728 -31.25 20.46 -36.18
N ARG A 729 -32.09 19.64 -35.54
CA ARG A 729 -31.78 18.23 -35.23
C ARG A 729 -31.56 17.42 -36.50
N GLN A 730 -32.46 17.52 -37.47
CA GLN A 730 -32.36 16.81 -38.76
C GLN A 730 -31.07 17.18 -39.52
N LYS A 731 -30.70 18.47 -39.53
CA LYS A 731 -29.45 18.94 -40.13
C LYS A 731 -28.21 18.40 -39.41
N GLN A 732 -28.23 18.35 -38.07
CA GLN A 732 -27.15 17.77 -37.28
C GLN A 732 -27.02 16.26 -37.50
N GLU A 733 -28.14 15.54 -37.57
CA GLU A 733 -28.18 14.11 -37.89
C GLU A 733 -27.62 13.82 -39.29
N ALA A 734 -28.03 14.59 -40.31
CA ALA A 734 -27.51 14.47 -41.68
C ALA A 734 -26.00 14.76 -41.74
N ALA A 735 -25.52 15.82 -41.08
CA ALA A 735 -24.10 16.15 -41.00
C ALA A 735 -23.28 15.07 -40.26
N MET A 736 -23.85 14.48 -39.21
CA MET A 736 -23.23 13.37 -38.48
C MET A 736 -23.15 12.11 -39.36
N GLN A 737 -24.20 11.78 -40.12
CA GLN A 737 -24.19 10.66 -41.07
C GLN A 737 -23.14 10.87 -42.18
N ALA A 738 -23.05 12.07 -42.76
CA ALA A 738 -22.05 12.37 -43.78
C ALA A 738 -20.60 12.20 -43.27
N ARG A 739 -20.30 12.67 -42.04
CA ARG A 739 -18.99 12.45 -41.40
C ARG A 739 -18.68 10.98 -41.14
N GLN A 740 -19.71 10.19 -40.79
CA GLN A 740 -19.56 8.75 -40.61
C GLN A 740 -19.24 8.06 -41.93
N ASP A 741 -19.93 8.40 -43.01
CA ASP A 741 -19.70 7.84 -44.34
C ASP A 741 -18.30 8.16 -44.87
N GLU A 742 -17.86 9.41 -44.70
CA GLU A 742 -16.50 9.84 -45.02
C GLU A 742 -15.45 9.05 -44.22
N ALA A 743 -15.68 8.83 -42.92
CA ALA A 743 -14.76 8.07 -42.08
C ALA A 743 -14.67 6.58 -42.47
N VAL A 744 -15.79 5.95 -42.84
CA VAL A 744 -15.79 4.57 -43.35
C VAL A 744 -15.05 4.50 -44.68
N HIS A 745 -15.35 5.42 -45.61
CA HIS A 745 -14.71 5.46 -46.92
C HIS A 745 -13.19 5.67 -46.84
N ALA A 746 -12.74 6.60 -45.98
CA ALA A 746 -11.33 6.87 -45.75
C ALA A 746 -10.61 5.64 -45.17
N ALA A 747 -11.18 4.99 -44.15
CA ALA A 747 -10.60 3.81 -43.52
C ALA A 747 -10.55 2.60 -44.48
N GLU A 748 -11.59 2.41 -45.29
CA GLU A 748 -11.64 1.37 -46.32
C GLU A 748 -10.56 1.57 -47.39
N THR A 749 -10.41 2.80 -47.89
CA THR A 749 -9.38 3.16 -48.88
C THR A 749 -7.97 2.89 -48.36
N VAL A 750 -7.70 3.23 -47.09
CA VAL A 750 -6.43 2.92 -46.41
C VAL A 750 -6.18 1.41 -46.37
N ALA A 751 -7.18 0.66 -45.93
CA ALA A 751 -7.07 -0.79 -45.77
C ALA A 751 -6.80 -1.49 -47.12
N LEU A 752 -7.53 -1.12 -48.18
CA LEU A 752 -7.32 -1.63 -49.54
C LEU A 752 -5.94 -1.27 -50.09
N ARG A 753 -5.44 -0.06 -49.81
CA ARG A 753 -4.09 0.34 -50.24
C ARG A 753 -2.99 -0.45 -49.53
N LEU A 754 -3.14 -0.70 -48.23
CA LEU A 754 -2.19 -1.52 -47.46
C LEU A 754 -2.22 -2.99 -47.90
N ALA A 755 -3.41 -3.52 -48.19
CA ALA A 755 -3.60 -4.84 -48.77
C ALA A 755 -2.85 -4.99 -50.11
N ARG A 756 -3.01 -4.04 -51.04
CA ARG A 756 -2.28 -4.05 -52.33
C ARG A 756 -0.77 -3.99 -52.18
N LEU A 757 -0.27 -3.32 -51.14
CA LEU A 757 1.16 -3.23 -50.82
C LEU A 757 1.68 -4.44 -50.03
N ASN A 758 0.85 -5.46 -49.80
CA ASN A 758 1.13 -6.64 -49.00
C ASN A 758 1.67 -6.32 -47.59
N ARG A 759 1.13 -5.26 -46.96
CA ARG A 759 1.49 -4.82 -45.61
C ARG A 759 0.34 -5.08 -44.64
N PRO A 760 0.63 -5.47 -43.38
CA PRO A 760 -0.43 -5.68 -42.40
C PRO A 760 -1.19 -4.37 -42.14
N ILE A 761 -2.51 -4.45 -42.11
CA ILE A 761 -3.44 -3.34 -41.91
C ILE A 761 -3.29 -2.86 -40.45
N THR A 762 -2.37 -1.94 -40.20
CA THR A 762 -2.10 -1.39 -38.87
C THR A 762 -2.01 0.14 -38.93
N HIS A 763 -2.32 0.81 -37.83
CA HIS A 763 -2.15 2.28 -37.70
C HIS A 763 -0.73 2.74 -38.04
N ARG A 764 0.27 1.95 -37.64
CA ARG A 764 1.68 2.25 -37.93
C ARG A 764 1.95 2.25 -39.43
N ASN A 765 1.37 1.32 -40.18
CA ASN A 765 1.54 1.23 -41.62
C ASN A 765 0.69 2.26 -42.39
N ALA A 766 -0.52 2.55 -41.90
CA ALA A 766 -1.36 3.65 -42.41
C ALA A 766 -0.62 5.00 -42.33
N ARG A 767 0.04 5.27 -41.19
CA ARG A 767 0.86 6.48 -41.02
C ARG A 767 2.05 6.53 -41.98
N LYS A 768 2.67 5.39 -42.29
CA LYS A 768 3.81 5.30 -43.23
C LYS A 768 3.43 5.55 -44.70
N ILE A 769 2.16 5.37 -45.08
CA ILE A 769 1.67 5.65 -46.44
C ILE A 769 1.07 7.06 -46.58
N GLY A 770 1.36 7.95 -45.61
CA GLY A 770 0.95 9.35 -45.64
C GLY A 770 -0.44 9.65 -45.06
N ILE A 771 -1.11 8.66 -44.45
CA ILE A 771 -2.45 8.85 -43.88
C ILE A 771 -2.31 8.94 -42.36
N ALA A 772 -2.18 10.17 -41.88
CA ALA A 772 -2.01 10.48 -40.47
C ALA A 772 -3.36 10.75 -39.81
N SER A 773 -4.01 9.72 -39.27
CA SER A 773 -5.13 9.91 -38.34
C SER A 773 -4.69 9.56 -36.92
N TYR A 774 -4.95 10.46 -35.96
CA TYR A 774 -4.73 10.17 -34.55
C TYR A 774 -5.68 9.05 -34.08
N PRO A 775 -5.30 8.16 -33.14
CA PRO A 775 -6.17 7.08 -32.67
C PRO A 775 -7.54 7.52 -32.11
N SER A 776 -7.65 8.79 -31.73
CA SER A 776 -8.88 9.43 -31.23
C SER A 776 -9.83 9.92 -32.33
N GLU A 777 -9.40 9.92 -33.59
CA GLU A 777 -10.21 10.38 -34.72
C GLU A 777 -11.13 9.27 -35.26
N ALA A 778 -12.26 9.66 -35.83
CA ALA A 778 -13.27 8.72 -36.33
C ALA A 778 -12.73 7.71 -37.36
N PRO A 779 -11.91 8.09 -38.37
CA PRO A 779 -11.35 7.14 -39.33
C PRO A 779 -10.44 6.10 -38.67
N ALA A 780 -9.72 6.49 -37.61
CA ALA A 780 -8.80 5.60 -36.91
C ALA A 780 -9.54 4.56 -36.06
N ALA A 781 -10.63 4.97 -35.41
CA ALA A 781 -11.52 4.05 -34.70
C ALA A 781 -12.18 3.06 -35.67
N VAL A 782 -12.66 3.54 -36.83
CA VAL A 782 -13.24 2.70 -37.87
C VAL A 782 -12.23 1.70 -38.43
N LEU A 783 -10.99 2.12 -38.71
CA LEU A 783 -9.92 1.21 -39.16
C LEU A 783 -9.63 0.10 -38.13
N SER A 784 -9.71 0.41 -36.83
CA SER A 784 -9.54 -0.58 -35.76
C SER A 784 -10.69 -1.58 -35.74
N MET A 785 -11.92 -1.13 -35.97
CA MET A 785 -13.09 -2.01 -36.10
C MET A 785 -13.02 -2.90 -37.35
N ILE A 786 -12.53 -2.37 -38.48
CA ILE A 786 -12.28 -3.16 -39.70
C ILE A 786 -11.28 -4.29 -39.41
N ARG A 787 -10.20 -4.02 -38.68
CA ARG A 787 -9.20 -5.04 -38.29
C ARG A 787 -9.80 -6.15 -37.42
N ILE A 788 -10.63 -5.79 -36.44
CA ILE A 788 -11.33 -6.76 -35.59
C ILE A 788 -12.26 -7.62 -36.45
N GLY A 789 -13.03 -7.02 -37.37
CA GLY A 789 -13.91 -7.75 -38.29
C GLY A 789 -13.17 -8.68 -39.26
N LEU A 790 -11.92 -8.36 -39.60
CA LEU A 790 -11.03 -9.22 -40.39
C LEU A 790 -10.37 -10.36 -39.59
N GLY A 791 -10.58 -10.44 -38.27
CA GLY A 791 -10.12 -11.55 -37.42
C GLY A 791 -8.94 -11.23 -36.48
N ASP A 792 -8.55 -9.96 -36.33
CA ASP A 792 -7.46 -9.56 -35.43
C ASP A 792 -7.89 -9.60 -33.95
N GLN A 793 -7.58 -10.72 -33.27
CA GLN A 793 -7.88 -10.92 -31.84
C GLN A 793 -6.93 -10.19 -30.87
N THR A 794 -5.88 -9.54 -31.38
CA THR A 794 -4.89 -8.85 -30.52
C THR A 794 -5.34 -7.46 -30.07
N LEU A 795 -6.41 -6.92 -30.68
CA LEU A 795 -6.94 -5.59 -30.39
C LEU A 795 -8.13 -5.65 -29.43
N ALA A 796 -8.10 -4.81 -28.41
CA ALA A 796 -9.29 -4.46 -27.66
C ALA A 796 -10.19 -3.51 -28.48
N TYR A 797 -11.50 -3.58 -28.27
CA TYR A 797 -12.45 -2.63 -28.85
C TYR A 797 -12.07 -1.18 -28.45
N PRO A 798 -11.97 -0.25 -29.41
CA PRO A 798 -11.63 1.13 -29.08
C PRO A 798 -12.77 1.75 -28.24
N PRO A 799 -12.49 2.69 -27.32
CA PRO A 799 -13.52 3.32 -26.48
C PRO A 799 -14.66 3.97 -27.26
N LEU A 800 -14.37 4.43 -28.49
CA LEU A 800 -15.36 5.01 -29.39
C LEU A 800 -16.34 3.96 -29.96
N ALA A 801 -15.95 2.68 -30.03
CA ALA A 801 -16.79 1.59 -30.55
C ALA A 801 -18.06 1.39 -29.72
N TYR A 802 -17.99 1.56 -28.39
CA TYR A 802 -19.15 1.51 -27.50
C TYR A 802 -20.19 2.61 -27.76
N ARG A 803 -19.82 3.64 -28.54
CA ARG A 803 -20.72 4.74 -28.94
C ARG A 803 -21.14 4.63 -30.41
N MET A 804 -20.68 3.63 -31.14
CA MET A 804 -21.05 3.43 -32.54
C MET A 804 -22.42 2.77 -32.60
N GLY A 805 -23.39 3.46 -33.19
CA GLY A 805 -24.74 2.91 -33.39
C GLY A 805 -24.77 1.81 -34.44
N GLU A 806 -25.84 1.00 -34.41
CA GLU A 806 -26.09 -0.10 -35.36
C GLU A 806 -25.92 0.30 -36.84
N PRO A 807 -26.40 1.48 -37.31
CA PRO A 807 -26.25 1.85 -38.72
C PRO A 807 -24.79 1.99 -39.16
N LEU A 808 -23.92 2.49 -38.29
CA LEU A 808 -22.50 2.66 -38.58
C LEU A 808 -21.78 1.29 -38.60
N LEU A 809 -22.12 0.40 -37.67
CA LEU A 809 -21.53 -0.94 -37.63
C LEU A 809 -21.87 -1.76 -38.88
N LYS A 810 -23.11 -1.68 -39.39
CA LYS A 810 -23.51 -2.32 -40.67
C LYS A 810 -22.68 -1.80 -41.85
N LYS A 811 -22.41 -0.48 -41.90
CA LYS A 811 -21.56 0.12 -42.93
C LYS A 811 -20.11 -0.38 -42.84
N ILE A 812 -19.58 -0.54 -41.62
CA ILE A 812 -18.24 -1.09 -41.38
C ILE A 812 -18.18 -2.56 -41.79
N GLU A 813 -19.19 -3.36 -41.46
CA GLU A 813 -19.27 -4.77 -41.84
C GLU A 813 -19.30 -4.94 -43.37
N ALA A 814 -20.05 -4.11 -44.08
CA ALA A 814 -20.04 -4.08 -45.55
C ALA A 814 -18.65 -3.72 -46.11
N ALA A 815 -17.92 -2.79 -45.49
CA ALA A 815 -16.54 -2.48 -45.87
C ALA A 815 -15.58 -3.65 -45.61
N VAL A 816 -15.71 -4.34 -44.48
CA VAL A 816 -14.94 -5.56 -44.16
C VAL A 816 -15.17 -6.65 -45.21
N GLN A 817 -16.41 -6.85 -45.66
CA GLN A 817 -16.73 -7.80 -46.72
C GLN A 817 -16.03 -7.47 -48.04
N ARG A 818 -16.04 -6.20 -48.46
CA ARG A 818 -15.36 -5.73 -49.68
C ARG A 818 -13.85 -5.89 -49.58
N ILE A 819 -13.24 -5.53 -48.45
CA ILE A 819 -11.80 -5.68 -48.23
C ILE A 819 -11.40 -7.16 -48.24
N SER A 820 -12.17 -8.01 -47.55
CA SER A 820 -11.93 -9.45 -47.48
C SER A 820 -11.98 -10.13 -48.85
N ALA A 821 -12.90 -9.70 -49.72
CA ALA A 821 -12.97 -10.17 -51.11
C ALA A 821 -11.72 -9.77 -51.93
N ALA A 822 -11.18 -8.57 -51.68
CA ALA A 822 -9.97 -8.08 -52.37
C ALA A 822 -8.66 -8.71 -51.86
N THR A 823 -8.62 -9.27 -50.65
CA THR A 823 -7.39 -9.81 -50.01
C THR A 823 -7.26 -11.34 -50.04
N GLY A 824 -8.15 -12.08 -50.70
CA GLY A 824 -7.99 -13.53 -50.88
C GLY A 824 -8.14 -14.39 -49.62
N GLY A 825 -9.00 -13.99 -48.68
CA GLY A 825 -9.59 -14.90 -47.67
C GLY A 825 -8.65 -15.72 -46.76
N GLN A 826 -7.56 -15.16 -46.24
CA GLN A 826 -6.62 -15.92 -45.39
C GLN A 826 -6.90 -15.91 -43.86
N GLN A 827 -7.96 -15.26 -43.35
CA GLN A 827 -8.26 -15.23 -41.90
C GLN A 827 -9.74 -15.51 -41.57
N PRO A 828 -10.02 -16.22 -40.45
CA PRO A 828 -11.38 -16.48 -40.00
C PRO A 828 -12.06 -15.18 -39.56
N ARG A 829 -13.25 -14.90 -40.12
CA ARG A 829 -14.05 -13.71 -39.79
C ARG A 829 -14.58 -13.80 -38.37
N LEU A 830 -14.51 -12.69 -37.64
CA LEU A 830 -15.23 -12.51 -36.36
C LEU A 830 -16.48 -11.67 -36.61
N PRO A 831 -17.68 -12.14 -36.22
CA PRO A 831 -18.86 -11.29 -36.25
C PRO A 831 -18.65 -10.11 -35.30
N LEU A 832 -18.88 -8.89 -35.78
CA LEU A 832 -18.84 -7.70 -34.93
C LEU A 832 -20.08 -7.72 -34.03
N GLN A 833 -19.93 -8.34 -32.85
CA GLN A 833 -21.04 -8.48 -31.90
C GLN A 833 -21.43 -7.14 -31.27
N TYR A 834 -22.74 -6.97 -31.12
CA TYR A 834 -23.37 -5.90 -30.37
C TYR A 834 -23.09 -6.09 -28.86
N ARG A 835 -22.70 -5.03 -28.15
CA ARG A 835 -22.67 -5.02 -26.68
C ARG A 835 -23.41 -3.82 -26.15
#